data_AF-A0A6S7HQ09-F1
#
_entry.id   AF-A0A6S7HQ09-F1
#
_cell.length_a   1.000
_cell.length_b   1.000
_cell.length_c   1.000
_cell.angle_alpha   90.00
_cell.angle_beta   90.00
_cell.angle_gamma   90.00
#
_symmetry.space_group_name_H-M   'P 1'
#
loop_
_entity.id
_entity.type
_entity.pdbx_description
1 polymer ?
#
loop_
_entity_poly.entity_id
_entity_poly.type
_entity_poly.pdbx_seq_one_letter_code
_entity_poly.pdbx_strand_id
1 'polypeptide(L)'
;MASAQQQFGGENSDEVLAVLVRMKEEDNSFIRDVSIGKDGISVVLASDVQLAELETFCTDEAMFTVMQIDPTFNLGPYECTPISYRNLLLERKSTGKPPIFVGPVLLHYKKDERTFKDFLNKLKSLRPGLQDIISVGTDGEKALINALQDCLAKASERSLRCFRHFRQNVEDMLSRAGIKGASATQYVWEIFGKTATDGSYETGLLDSDSEDEFDAMLASLKPVWESRENGSKAFDYVKQRSGMMKKNMIAKVRREAGLISMSASVDVPVKFYTLEAESTNNRIKAKKKRRASGFMGTIEAIRSIDEEQQEDFALAVAGLHEDLQLREEFAKFQRPDFLELSTKERKKFISKLRSTRVSKLLTDDLSSVLSANASRTAGERLEPGDERCTLPLQGLGIQTTPEDTDESLDHLAINDDDERLSNLPAFTRQGILRKANLILRDKSVYEGPSMKKENKRWYSVGSFSSDKPHQVAVKEVDGEVCCDCEGWRAQKFCAHAVAVSQHIGMLSSYLDWYSKKKDSRNVTNIVNMNVKKQSLGRKAKDKLPRDRKRKAEPTVLVKTKTRRKSFPKDKNEHHRYRLLCLSETTAYKCYGCDSAMRCPPAVPPSPDNLTLTTMEYRSFLRDGKLQVKYQRTYYHVSQACVLKKNDNFSSAAIFLKDCPQLDTKQKQKLKKEFGLQI
;
A
#
# COMPACT_ATOMS: atom_id res chain seq x y z
N MET A 1 28.17 7.37 -10.05
CA MET A 1 27.42 7.60 -11.30
C MET A 1 25.93 7.47 -11.00
N ALA A 2 25.16 8.54 -11.16
CA ALA A 2 23.76 8.58 -10.77
C ALA A 2 22.88 7.92 -11.85
N SER A 3 22.41 6.70 -11.58
CA SER A 3 21.42 6.01 -12.41
C SER A 3 20.08 6.75 -12.36
N ALA A 4 19.53 7.07 -13.53
CA ALA A 4 18.26 7.75 -13.68
C ALA A 4 17.11 6.87 -13.17
N GLN A 5 16.43 7.32 -12.11
CA GLN A 5 15.18 6.72 -11.64
C GLN A 5 14.12 6.79 -12.76
N GLN A 6 13.92 5.69 -13.46
CA GLN A 6 12.81 5.49 -14.40
C GLN A 6 11.48 5.62 -13.64
N GLN A 7 10.60 6.50 -14.12
CA GLN A 7 9.23 6.56 -13.63
C GLN A 7 8.47 5.31 -14.08
N PHE A 8 8.33 4.33 -13.17
CA PHE A 8 7.46 3.17 -13.37
C PHE A 8 6.02 3.53 -12.97
N GLY A 9 5.09 3.57 -13.94
CA GLY A 9 3.65 3.71 -13.68
C GLY A 9 2.89 4.59 -14.68
N GLY A 10 2.87 4.20 -15.96
CA GLY A 10 1.94 4.76 -16.95
C GLY A 10 0.63 3.96 -17.00
N GLU A 11 -0.47 4.57 -17.44
CA GLU A 11 -1.81 3.94 -17.54
C GLU A 11 -1.88 2.69 -18.46
N ASN A 12 -0.78 2.29 -19.10
CA ASN A 12 -0.67 1.13 -19.99
C ASN A 12 0.52 0.19 -19.66
N SER A 13 1.21 0.32 -18.51
CA SER A 13 2.31 -0.59 -18.18
C SER A 13 1.83 -1.92 -17.59
N ASP A 14 2.36 -3.03 -18.08
CA ASP A 14 2.12 -4.36 -17.51
C ASP A 14 2.95 -4.58 -16.23
N GLU A 15 2.39 -4.16 -15.09
CA GLU A 15 3.07 -4.16 -13.80
C GLU A 15 3.46 -5.56 -13.31
N VAL A 16 2.59 -6.55 -13.44
CA VAL A 16 2.85 -7.94 -13.03
C VAL A 16 3.94 -8.55 -13.90
N LEU A 17 3.92 -8.33 -15.21
CA LEU A 17 5.00 -8.79 -16.08
C LEU A 17 6.33 -8.13 -15.69
N ALA A 18 6.34 -6.83 -15.39
CA ALA A 18 7.54 -6.15 -14.92
C ALA A 18 8.09 -6.74 -13.60
N VAL A 19 7.22 -7.10 -12.66
CA VAL A 19 7.62 -7.77 -11.41
C VAL A 19 8.19 -9.17 -11.69
N LEU A 20 7.57 -9.94 -12.58
CA LEU A 20 8.02 -11.29 -12.94
C LEU A 20 9.37 -11.27 -13.66
N VAL A 21 9.52 -10.38 -14.64
CA VAL A 21 10.80 -10.16 -15.34
C VAL A 21 11.86 -9.77 -14.34
N ARG A 22 11.56 -8.81 -13.45
CA ARG A 22 12.54 -8.39 -12.46
C ARG A 22 12.94 -9.50 -11.50
N MET A 23 11.98 -10.29 -11.03
CA MET A 23 12.25 -11.45 -10.17
C MET A 23 13.17 -12.46 -10.85
N LYS A 24 13.13 -12.58 -12.19
CA LYS A 24 13.97 -13.51 -12.97
C LYS A 24 15.33 -12.94 -13.34
N GLU A 25 15.44 -11.62 -13.51
CA GLU A 25 16.70 -10.94 -13.85
C GLU A 25 17.58 -10.66 -12.61
N GLU A 26 16.99 -10.55 -11.43
CA GLU A 26 17.73 -10.21 -10.22
C GLU A 26 18.49 -11.41 -9.64
N ASP A 27 19.82 -11.34 -9.68
CA ASP A 27 20.72 -12.28 -9.00
C ASP A 27 20.53 -12.27 -7.47
N ASN A 28 20.24 -11.09 -6.90
CA ASN A 28 19.88 -10.92 -5.50
C ASN A 28 18.36 -10.93 -5.36
N SER A 29 17.78 -12.06 -4.97
CA SER A 29 16.34 -12.30 -4.95
C SER A 29 15.60 -11.48 -3.88
N PHE A 30 15.52 -10.16 -3.98
CA PHE A 30 14.72 -9.35 -3.04
C PHE A 30 13.22 -9.65 -3.22
N ILE A 31 12.79 -9.89 -4.46
CA ILE A 31 11.48 -10.47 -4.76
C ILE A 31 11.62 -11.99 -4.60
N ARG A 32 11.06 -12.53 -3.52
CA ARG A 32 11.22 -13.95 -3.14
C ARG A 32 10.17 -14.87 -3.72
N ASP A 33 8.99 -14.32 -3.98
CA ASP A 33 7.85 -15.08 -4.47
C ASP A 33 6.86 -14.17 -5.19
N VAL A 34 6.29 -14.67 -6.28
CA VAL A 34 5.13 -14.10 -6.94
C VAL A 34 4.11 -15.22 -7.12
N SER A 35 3.08 -15.20 -6.28
CA SER A 35 2.01 -16.17 -6.31
C SER A 35 0.80 -15.60 -7.04
N ILE A 36 0.40 -16.26 -8.13
CA ILE A 36 -0.77 -15.88 -8.94
C ILE A 36 -1.86 -16.93 -8.72
N GLY A 37 -2.93 -16.54 -8.03
CA GLY A 37 -4.10 -17.38 -7.80
C GLY A 37 -5.31 -16.92 -8.60
N LYS A 38 -6.39 -17.71 -8.55
CA LYS A 38 -7.71 -17.37 -9.13
C LYS A 38 -8.21 -15.99 -8.67
N ASP A 39 -7.79 -15.60 -7.48
CA ASP A 39 -8.31 -14.53 -6.68
C ASP A 39 -7.40 -13.30 -6.58
N GLY A 40 -6.28 -13.30 -7.31
CA GLY A 40 -5.32 -12.19 -7.39
C GLY A 40 -3.86 -12.63 -7.25
N ILE A 41 -2.99 -11.63 -7.10
CA ILE A 41 -1.54 -11.79 -6.91
C ILE A 41 -1.13 -11.51 -5.46
N SER A 42 -0.11 -12.24 -5.02
CA SER A 42 0.66 -11.95 -3.81
C SER A 42 2.14 -11.90 -4.16
N VAL A 43 2.86 -10.91 -3.64
CA VAL A 43 4.30 -10.73 -3.84
C VAL A 43 4.98 -10.66 -2.48
N VAL A 44 5.97 -11.55 -2.28
CA VAL A 44 6.77 -11.60 -1.05
C VAL A 44 8.11 -10.92 -1.30
N LEU A 45 8.43 -9.92 -0.46
CA LEU A 45 9.65 -9.14 -0.53
C LEU A 45 10.48 -9.38 0.74
N ALA A 46 11.74 -9.77 0.59
CA ALA A 46 12.68 -9.90 1.70
C ALA A 46 14.14 -9.94 1.23
N SER A 47 15.04 -9.27 1.94
CA SER A 47 16.49 -9.51 1.82
C SER A 47 16.95 -10.62 2.78
N ASP A 48 18.09 -11.25 2.49
CA ASP A 48 18.65 -12.28 3.38
C ASP A 48 19.02 -11.69 4.74
N VAL A 49 19.39 -10.42 4.76
CA VAL A 49 19.69 -9.70 5.99
C VAL A 49 18.45 -9.56 6.85
N GLN A 50 17.32 -9.13 6.29
CA GLN A 50 16.06 -9.03 7.04
C GLN A 50 15.64 -10.37 7.64
N LEU A 51 15.80 -11.47 6.91
CA LEU A 51 15.47 -12.82 7.38
C LEU A 51 16.43 -13.27 8.51
N ALA A 52 17.73 -12.99 8.37
CA ALA A 52 18.72 -13.32 9.39
C ALA A 52 18.53 -12.48 10.67
N GLU A 53 18.29 -11.18 10.54
CA GLU A 53 18.04 -10.30 11.69
C GLU A 53 16.74 -10.66 12.42
N LEU A 54 15.68 -11.05 11.69
CA LEU A 54 14.48 -11.58 12.33
C LEU A 54 14.75 -12.85 13.13
N GLU A 55 15.53 -13.79 12.58
CA GLU A 55 15.92 -14.98 13.34
C GLU A 55 16.73 -14.58 14.59
N THR A 56 17.75 -13.76 14.42
CA THR A 56 18.63 -13.32 15.53
C THR A 56 17.85 -12.58 16.63
N PHE A 57 16.95 -11.67 16.29
CA PHE A 57 16.29 -10.79 17.25
C PHE A 57 14.94 -11.30 17.76
N CYS A 58 14.29 -12.26 17.10
CA CYS A 58 12.96 -12.73 17.49
C CYS A 58 12.94 -14.16 18.03
N THR A 59 14.06 -14.89 18.03
CA THR A 59 14.11 -16.32 18.40
C THR A 59 15.01 -16.65 19.60
N ASP A 60 15.76 -15.68 20.13
CA ASP A 60 16.69 -15.86 21.25
C ASP A 60 16.07 -15.44 22.59
N GLU A 61 15.79 -16.42 23.48
CA GLU A 61 15.16 -16.18 24.79
C GLU A 61 15.99 -15.28 25.72
N ALA A 62 17.32 -15.18 25.51
CA ALA A 62 18.15 -14.31 26.33
C ALA A 62 17.83 -12.82 26.10
N MET A 63 17.50 -12.47 24.85
CA MET A 63 17.10 -11.11 24.48
C MET A 63 16.36 -11.16 23.13
N PHE A 64 15.07 -10.84 23.13
CA PHE A 64 14.25 -10.80 21.92
C PHE A 64 13.40 -9.54 21.81
N THR A 65 12.91 -9.29 20.60
CA THR A 65 11.90 -8.28 20.30
C THR A 65 10.62 -8.95 19.81
N VAL A 66 9.48 -8.30 20.07
CA VAL A 66 8.19 -8.70 19.49
C VAL A 66 8.23 -8.47 17.97
N MET A 67 7.93 -9.51 17.18
CA MET A 67 7.72 -9.35 15.74
C MET A 67 6.35 -8.72 15.49
N GLN A 68 6.32 -7.49 14.96
CA GLN A 68 5.06 -6.80 14.68
C GLN A 68 4.63 -7.04 13.24
N ILE A 69 3.37 -7.43 13.05
CA ILE A 69 2.75 -7.55 11.72
C ILE A 69 1.50 -6.67 11.68
N ASP A 70 1.48 -5.72 10.76
CA ASP A 70 0.36 -4.79 10.59
C ASP A 70 -0.14 -4.81 9.15
N PRO A 71 -1.34 -5.36 8.89
CA PRO A 71 -1.92 -5.39 7.56
C PRO A 71 -2.59 -4.05 7.21
N THR A 72 -1.81 -3.00 6.95
CA THR A 72 -2.32 -1.72 6.45
C THR A 72 -1.29 -1.11 5.49
N PHE A 73 -1.59 -0.48 4.34
CA PHE A 73 -2.53 0.58 3.93
C PHE A 73 -2.57 0.65 2.38
N ASN A 74 -3.49 1.43 1.79
CA ASN A 74 -3.57 1.61 0.34
C ASN A 74 -2.29 2.30 -0.21
N LEU A 75 -1.46 1.55 -0.94
CA LEU A 75 -0.27 2.03 -1.63
C LEU A 75 -0.46 2.14 -3.15
N GLY A 76 -1.64 1.81 -3.63
CA GLY A 76 -1.95 1.52 -5.01
C GLY A 76 -3.23 0.67 -5.07
N PRO A 77 -3.46 -0.10 -6.14
CA PRO A 77 -4.62 -0.98 -6.21
C PRO A 77 -4.55 -2.18 -5.23
N TYR A 78 -3.47 -2.35 -4.47
CA TYR A 78 -3.19 -3.48 -3.57
C TYR A 78 -2.94 -3.01 -2.13
N GLU A 79 -2.94 -3.96 -1.21
CA GLU A 79 -2.58 -3.80 0.19
C GLU A 79 -1.13 -4.24 0.45
N CYS A 80 -0.59 -3.76 1.56
CA CYS A 80 0.77 -4.01 2.00
C CYS A 80 0.70 -4.44 3.46
N THR A 81 1.38 -5.54 3.78
CA THR A 81 1.51 -6.06 5.15
C THR A 81 3.00 -6.21 5.46
N PRO A 82 3.64 -5.15 6.00
CA PRO A 82 5.02 -5.22 6.44
C PRO A 82 5.15 -5.91 7.81
N ILE A 83 6.23 -6.65 7.98
CA ILE A 83 6.76 -7.05 9.29
C ILE A 83 7.70 -5.94 9.78
N SER A 84 7.67 -5.65 11.07
CA SER A 84 8.59 -4.72 11.74
C SER A 84 9.17 -5.35 13.01
N TYR A 85 10.41 -5.01 13.32
CA TYR A 85 11.12 -5.48 14.52
C TYR A 85 12.09 -4.40 15.00
N ARG A 86 12.51 -4.47 16.27
CA ARG A 86 13.56 -3.60 16.81
C ARG A 86 14.93 -4.22 16.55
N ASN A 87 15.89 -3.44 16.06
CA ASN A 87 17.26 -3.90 16.00
C ASN A 87 17.86 -3.87 17.42
N LEU A 88 18.15 -5.04 17.99
CA LEU A 88 18.55 -5.14 19.40
C LEU A 88 20.01 -4.78 19.66
N LEU A 89 20.84 -4.63 18.61
CA LEU A 89 22.25 -4.25 18.74
C LEU A 89 22.45 -2.74 18.81
N LEU A 90 21.51 -1.98 18.23
CA LEU A 90 21.62 -0.53 18.10
C LEU A 90 20.68 0.19 19.06
N GLU A 91 21.02 1.43 19.36
CA GLU A 91 20.14 2.40 19.99
C GLU A 91 20.29 3.78 19.36
N ARG A 92 19.27 4.61 19.54
CA ARG A 92 19.31 6.03 19.18
C ARG A 92 19.95 6.85 20.28
N LYS A 93 21.00 7.60 19.97
CA LYS A 93 21.65 8.55 20.90
C LYS A 93 20.66 9.54 21.49
N SER A 94 19.69 9.99 20.69
CA SER A 94 18.66 10.95 21.11
C SER A 94 17.64 10.40 22.13
N THR A 95 17.41 9.09 22.18
CA THR A 95 16.31 8.51 22.99
C THR A 95 16.69 7.32 23.85
N GLY A 96 17.87 6.73 23.65
CA GLY A 96 18.29 5.47 24.27
C GLY A 96 17.46 4.26 23.85
N LYS A 97 16.69 4.37 22.75
CA LYS A 97 15.77 3.31 22.30
C LYS A 97 16.29 2.59 21.06
N PRO A 98 16.06 1.27 20.95
CA PRO A 98 16.34 0.52 19.74
C PRO A 98 15.61 1.09 18.50
N PRO A 99 16.28 1.22 17.34
CA PRO A 99 15.64 1.65 16.11
C PRO A 99 14.76 0.53 15.52
N ILE A 100 13.70 0.94 14.81
CA ILE A 100 12.74 0.02 14.18
C ILE A 100 13.14 -0.26 12.73
N PHE A 101 13.24 -1.53 12.38
CA PHE A 101 13.61 -2.02 11.07
C PHE A 101 12.38 -2.55 10.31
N VAL A 102 12.33 -2.26 9.01
CA VAL A 102 11.36 -2.89 8.11
C VAL A 102 11.88 -4.28 7.81
N GLY A 103 11.09 -5.30 8.10
CA GLY A 103 11.36 -6.68 7.73
C GLY A 103 10.73 -7.06 6.39
N PRO A 104 10.49 -8.36 6.17
CA PRO A 104 9.78 -8.85 5.00
C PRO A 104 8.41 -8.19 4.83
N VAL A 105 8.01 -8.01 3.58
CA VAL A 105 6.75 -7.34 3.22
C VAL A 105 5.95 -8.19 2.25
N LEU A 106 4.65 -8.32 2.52
CA LEU A 106 3.69 -8.92 1.61
C LEU A 106 2.91 -7.82 0.87
N LEU A 107 2.91 -7.86 -0.46
CA LEU A 107 1.98 -7.09 -1.30
C LEU A 107 0.87 -8.02 -1.79
N HIS A 108 -0.40 -7.67 -1.59
CA HIS A 108 -1.51 -8.59 -1.82
C HIS A 108 -2.84 -7.86 -2.05
N TYR A 109 -3.82 -8.55 -2.63
CA TYR A 109 -5.18 -8.00 -2.81
C TYR A 109 -6.19 -8.44 -1.73
N LYS A 110 -5.89 -9.47 -0.92
CA LYS A 110 -6.85 -10.04 0.04
C LYS A 110 -6.29 -10.13 1.45
N LYS A 111 -7.12 -9.80 2.43
CA LYS A 111 -6.88 -10.01 3.88
C LYS A 111 -7.55 -11.28 4.36
N ASP A 112 -7.21 -12.41 3.75
CA ASP A 112 -7.70 -13.72 4.19
C ASP A 112 -6.58 -14.55 4.82
N GLU A 113 -7.01 -15.55 5.58
CA GLU A 113 -6.11 -16.40 6.37
C GLU A 113 -5.11 -17.16 5.49
N ARG A 114 -5.56 -17.64 4.32
CA ARG A 114 -4.71 -18.34 3.35
C ARG A 114 -3.57 -17.44 2.87
N THR A 115 -3.88 -16.20 2.49
CA THR A 115 -2.87 -15.24 2.03
C THR A 115 -1.78 -14.99 3.08
N PHE A 116 -2.15 -14.87 4.36
CA PHE A 116 -1.19 -14.71 5.45
C PHE A 116 -0.43 -16.01 5.76
N LYS A 117 -1.07 -17.18 5.69
CA LYS A 117 -0.41 -18.49 5.87
C LYS A 117 0.65 -18.72 4.79
N ASP A 118 0.32 -18.46 3.54
CA ASP A 118 1.25 -18.61 2.41
C ASP A 118 2.47 -17.71 2.60
N PHE A 119 2.27 -16.46 3.05
CA PHE A 119 3.36 -15.54 3.39
C PHE A 119 4.25 -16.07 4.52
N LEU A 120 3.68 -16.45 5.66
CA LEU A 120 4.44 -16.94 6.83
C LEU A 120 5.18 -18.26 6.51
N ASN A 121 4.54 -19.18 5.80
CA ASN A 121 5.19 -20.43 5.37
C ASN A 121 6.32 -20.18 4.38
N LYS A 122 6.18 -19.20 3.48
CA LYS A 122 7.28 -18.79 2.60
C LYS A 122 8.45 -18.23 3.40
N LEU A 123 8.23 -17.42 4.43
CA LEU A 123 9.32 -16.94 5.29
C LEU A 123 10.03 -18.09 6.00
N LYS A 124 9.29 -19.07 6.54
CA LYS A 124 9.87 -20.27 7.15
C LYS A 124 10.67 -21.12 6.15
N SER A 125 10.20 -21.27 4.91
CA SER A 125 10.96 -22.03 3.91
C SER A 125 12.23 -21.31 3.46
N LEU A 126 12.24 -19.98 3.46
CA LEU A 126 13.44 -19.17 3.20
C LEU A 126 14.42 -19.19 4.39
N ARG A 127 13.92 -19.27 5.63
CA ARG A 127 14.70 -19.24 6.86
C ARG A 127 14.05 -20.11 7.94
N PRO A 128 14.40 -21.41 8.04
CA PRO A 128 13.71 -22.36 8.92
C PRO A 128 13.66 -21.96 10.40
N GLY A 129 14.70 -21.29 10.91
CA GLY A 129 14.73 -20.80 12.30
C GLY A 129 13.62 -19.81 12.66
N LEU A 130 12.95 -19.19 11.67
CA LEU A 130 11.78 -18.35 11.91
C LEU A 130 10.58 -19.11 12.47
N GLN A 131 10.58 -20.45 12.46
CA GLN A 131 9.57 -21.24 13.19
C GLN A 131 9.63 -21.00 14.71
N ASP A 132 10.79 -20.61 15.23
CA ASP A 132 11.06 -20.46 16.67
C ASP A 132 10.84 -19.05 17.19
N ILE A 133 10.16 -18.19 16.40
CA ILE A 133 9.79 -16.84 16.83
C ILE A 133 9.04 -16.92 18.17
N ILE A 134 9.51 -16.11 19.11
CA ILE A 134 9.06 -16.16 20.51
C ILE A 134 7.78 -15.37 20.73
N SER A 135 7.63 -14.20 20.09
CA SER A 135 6.48 -13.32 20.31
C SER A 135 6.09 -12.55 19.05
N VAL A 136 4.78 -12.37 18.87
CA VAL A 136 4.20 -11.62 17.75
C VAL A 136 3.21 -10.57 18.25
N GLY A 137 3.12 -9.44 17.56
CA GLY A 137 2.20 -8.35 17.90
C GLY A 137 1.37 -7.89 16.70
N THR A 138 0.05 -7.75 16.88
CA THR A 138 -0.86 -7.32 15.79
C THR A 138 -1.91 -6.30 16.25
N ASP A 139 -2.55 -5.64 15.29
CA ASP A 139 -3.71 -4.77 15.52
C ASP A 139 -5.00 -5.53 15.84
N GLY A 140 -5.01 -6.84 15.52
CA GLY A 140 -6.13 -7.73 15.77
C GLY A 140 -6.92 -8.31 14.63
N GLU A 141 -6.45 -8.16 13.40
CA GLU A 141 -7.10 -8.74 12.23
C GLU A 141 -7.28 -10.27 12.41
N LYS A 142 -8.52 -10.77 12.35
CA LYS A 142 -8.84 -12.16 12.72
C LYS A 142 -8.14 -13.16 11.79
N ALA A 143 -8.14 -12.88 10.49
CA ALA A 143 -7.47 -13.72 9.49
C ALA A 143 -5.95 -13.83 9.76
N LEU A 144 -5.33 -12.73 10.19
CA LEU A 144 -3.90 -12.72 10.52
C LEU A 144 -3.63 -13.47 11.83
N ILE A 145 -4.47 -13.30 12.86
CA ILE A 145 -4.34 -14.03 14.13
C ILE A 145 -4.40 -15.53 13.89
N ASN A 146 -5.38 -16.01 13.13
CA ASN A 146 -5.51 -17.43 12.81
C ASN A 146 -4.27 -17.95 12.06
N ALA A 147 -3.79 -17.21 11.06
CA ALA A 147 -2.59 -17.58 10.31
C ALA A 147 -1.34 -17.65 11.20
N LEU A 148 -1.19 -16.71 12.14
CA LEU A 148 -0.08 -16.68 13.10
C LEU A 148 -0.14 -17.86 14.06
N GLN A 149 -1.31 -18.17 14.61
CA GLN A 149 -1.51 -19.31 15.51
C GLN A 149 -1.15 -20.64 14.84
N ASP A 150 -1.54 -20.80 13.58
CA ASP A 150 -1.27 -22.03 12.83
C ASP A 150 0.18 -22.13 12.34
N CYS A 151 0.79 -21.01 11.94
CA CYS A 151 2.13 -21.03 11.35
C CYS A 151 3.26 -20.89 12.37
N LEU A 152 3.02 -20.24 13.50
CA LEU A 152 3.99 -19.86 14.53
C LEU A 152 3.46 -20.23 15.93
N ALA A 153 3.32 -21.53 16.19
CA ALA A 153 2.73 -22.05 17.43
C ALA A 153 3.42 -21.52 18.69
N LYS A 154 4.76 -21.47 18.71
CA LYS A 154 5.55 -20.93 19.83
C LYS A 154 5.22 -19.47 20.13
N ALA A 155 5.08 -18.65 19.08
CA ALA A 155 4.74 -17.24 19.24
C ALA A 155 3.30 -17.01 19.72
N SER A 156 2.41 -18.00 19.58
CA SER A 156 0.99 -17.88 19.88
C SER A 156 0.67 -17.84 21.38
N GLU A 157 1.61 -18.29 22.23
CA GLU A 157 1.49 -18.20 23.68
C GLU A 157 1.85 -16.80 24.19
N ARG A 158 2.75 -16.10 23.48
CA ARG A 158 3.24 -14.76 23.82
C ARG A 158 2.79 -13.73 22.79
N SER A 159 1.61 -13.92 22.20
CA SER A 159 1.07 -13.02 21.19
C SER A 159 0.40 -11.81 21.82
N LEU A 160 0.68 -10.63 21.29
CA LEU A 160 0.21 -9.36 21.83
C LEU A 160 -0.82 -8.68 20.94
N ARG A 161 -1.85 -8.14 21.58
CA ARG A 161 -2.88 -7.32 20.93
C ARG A 161 -2.65 -5.84 21.21
N CYS A 162 -2.71 -5.01 20.16
CA CYS A 162 -2.55 -3.57 20.28
C CYS A 162 -3.61 -2.92 21.19
N PHE A 163 -3.16 -2.30 22.29
CA PHE A 163 -4.02 -1.62 23.26
C PHE A 163 -4.80 -0.46 22.64
N ARG A 164 -4.19 0.31 21.73
CA ARG A 164 -4.86 1.45 21.07
C ARG A 164 -6.06 1.00 20.25
N HIS A 165 -5.90 -0.06 19.46
CA HIS A 165 -6.99 -0.59 18.63
C HIS A 165 -8.08 -1.23 19.49
N PHE A 166 -7.71 -1.96 20.54
CA PHE A 166 -8.69 -2.52 21.45
C PHE A 166 -9.46 -1.45 22.23
N ARG A 167 -8.77 -0.42 22.73
CA ARG A 167 -9.40 0.74 23.38
C ARG A 167 -10.39 1.46 22.47
N GLN A 168 -10.02 1.69 21.20
CA GLN A 168 -10.95 2.26 20.22
C GLN A 168 -12.20 1.37 20.02
N ASN A 169 -12.04 0.05 20.01
CA ASN A 169 -13.19 -0.86 19.91
C ASN A 169 -14.11 -0.80 21.14
N VAL A 170 -13.53 -0.64 22.34
CA VAL A 170 -14.29 -0.44 23.58
C VAL A 170 -15.01 0.90 23.56
N GLU A 171 -14.33 1.99 23.22
CA GLU A 171 -14.92 3.34 23.11
C GLU A 171 -16.05 3.39 22.08
N ASP A 172 -15.86 2.77 20.91
CA ASP A 172 -16.89 2.66 19.86
C ASP A 172 -18.11 1.85 20.36
N MET A 173 -17.87 0.79 21.14
CA MET A 173 -18.95 0.01 21.76
C MET A 173 -19.72 0.84 22.78
N LEU A 174 -19.02 1.51 23.71
CA LEU A 174 -19.65 2.35 24.74
C LEU A 174 -20.51 3.44 24.08
N SER A 175 -19.99 4.08 23.03
CA SER A 175 -20.73 5.07 22.26
C SER A 175 -21.99 4.51 21.60
N ARG A 176 -21.98 3.26 21.10
CA ARG A 176 -23.17 2.60 20.53
C ARG A 176 -24.17 2.17 21.61
N ALA A 177 -23.68 1.84 22.80
CA ALA A 177 -24.51 1.50 23.95
C ALA A 177 -25.17 2.73 24.61
N GLY A 178 -24.81 3.95 24.18
CA GLY A 178 -25.32 5.21 24.73
C GLY A 178 -24.50 5.75 25.90
N ILE A 179 -23.41 5.09 26.28
CA ILE A 179 -22.55 5.46 27.41
C ILE A 179 -21.54 6.51 26.93
N LYS A 180 -21.56 7.70 27.53
CA LYS A 180 -20.74 8.86 27.11
C LYS A 180 -20.11 9.59 28.30
N GLY A 181 -19.16 10.49 28.00
CA GLY A 181 -18.59 11.41 28.99
C GLY A 181 -17.83 10.71 30.12
N ALA A 182 -18.07 11.17 31.35
CA ALA A 182 -17.39 10.66 32.55
C ALA A 182 -17.64 9.17 32.78
N SER A 183 -18.87 8.69 32.54
CA SER A 183 -19.21 7.27 32.68
C SER A 183 -18.41 6.40 31.71
N ALA A 184 -18.32 6.78 30.44
CA ALA A 184 -17.51 6.05 29.45
C ALA A 184 -16.02 6.02 29.84
N THR A 185 -15.51 7.14 30.38
CA THR A 185 -14.13 7.26 30.84
C THR A 185 -13.84 6.32 32.01
N GLN A 186 -14.81 6.14 32.92
CA GLN A 186 -14.69 5.22 34.05
C GLN A 186 -14.54 3.77 33.59
N TYR A 187 -15.36 3.30 32.64
CA TYR A 187 -15.18 1.95 32.06
C TYR A 187 -13.80 1.77 31.42
N VAL A 188 -13.31 2.79 30.71
CA VAL A 188 -11.98 2.75 30.11
C VAL A 188 -10.90 2.64 31.19
N TRP A 189 -11.00 3.38 32.29
CA TRP A 189 -10.04 3.27 33.40
C TRP A 189 -10.10 1.91 34.10
N GLU A 190 -11.29 1.38 34.35
CA GLU A 190 -11.46 0.07 34.98
C GLU A 190 -10.94 -1.08 34.11
N ILE A 191 -10.99 -0.94 32.78
CA ILE A 191 -10.44 -1.94 31.85
C ILE A 191 -8.93 -1.77 31.67
N PHE A 192 -8.45 -0.55 31.43
CA PHE A 192 -7.09 -0.29 30.96
C PHE A 192 -6.14 0.25 32.02
N GLY A 193 -6.62 0.59 33.22
CA GLY A 193 -5.87 1.32 34.22
C GLY A 193 -5.68 2.80 33.86
N LYS A 194 -5.30 3.61 34.85
CA LYS A 194 -5.06 5.05 34.67
C LYS A 194 -3.92 5.53 35.58
N THR A 195 -3.27 6.60 35.15
CA THR A 195 -2.41 7.39 36.03
C THR A 195 -3.26 8.47 36.68
N ALA A 196 -3.36 8.48 38.00
CA ALA A 196 -4.05 9.49 38.77
C ALA A 196 -3.28 10.82 38.74
N THR A 197 -3.93 11.90 39.20
CA THR A 197 -3.36 13.26 39.15
C THR A 197 -2.12 13.43 40.03
N ASP A 198 -1.97 12.59 41.06
CA ASP A 198 -0.81 12.53 41.95
C ASP A 198 0.36 11.70 41.37
N GLY A 199 0.21 11.16 40.16
CA GLY A 199 1.21 10.32 39.52
C GLY A 199 1.14 8.83 39.89
N SER A 200 0.25 8.44 40.82
CA SER A 200 0.04 7.03 41.14
C SER A 200 -0.66 6.29 40.00
N TYR A 201 -0.33 5.01 39.83
CA TYR A 201 -0.96 4.17 38.81
C TYR A 201 -2.05 3.31 39.45
N GLU A 202 -3.29 3.50 39.02
CA GLU A 202 -4.42 2.65 39.36
C GLU A 202 -4.54 1.55 38.29
N THR A 203 -4.41 0.29 38.74
CA THR A 203 -4.47 -0.90 37.89
C THR A 203 -5.87 -1.11 37.32
N GLY A 204 -5.95 -1.52 36.05
CA GLY A 204 -7.19 -1.97 35.45
C GLY A 204 -7.24 -3.49 35.29
N LEU A 205 -8.36 -3.98 34.77
CA LEU A 205 -8.59 -5.38 34.44
C LEU A 205 -7.49 -5.99 33.55
N LEU A 206 -6.93 -5.23 32.62
CA LEU A 206 -5.85 -5.69 31.76
C LEU A 206 -4.49 -5.75 32.45
N ASP A 207 -4.36 -5.26 33.68
CA ASP A 207 -3.12 -5.30 34.47
C ASP A 207 -3.02 -6.54 35.38
N SER A 208 -3.99 -7.45 35.32
CA SER A 208 -3.94 -8.73 36.04
C SER A 208 -2.74 -9.59 35.66
N ASP A 209 -2.18 -10.29 36.64
CA ASP A 209 -0.99 -11.15 36.47
C ASP A 209 -1.34 -12.64 36.30
N SER A 210 -2.63 -12.96 36.30
CA SER A 210 -3.12 -14.30 35.98
C SER A 210 -4.52 -14.26 35.36
N GLU A 211 -4.91 -15.38 34.75
CA GLU A 211 -6.28 -15.55 34.27
C GLU A 211 -7.30 -15.55 35.40
N ASP A 212 -6.95 -16.13 36.55
CA ASP A 212 -7.82 -16.22 37.73
C ASP A 212 -8.04 -14.84 38.37
N GLU A 213 -6.98 -14.04 38.46
CA GLU A 213 -7.07 -12.66 38.95
C GLU A 213 -7.94 -11.82 38.02
N PHE A 214 -7.77 -11.96 36.70
CA PHE A 214 -8.61 -11.30 35.71
C PHE A 214 -10.09 -11.67 35.89
N ASP A 215 -10.39 -12.96 36.03
CA ASP A 215 -11.76 -13.45 36.16
C ASP A 215 -12.39 -13.02 37.51
N ALA A 216 -11.61 -13.02 38.61
CA ALA A 216 -12.04 -12.50 39.91
C ALA A 216 -12.32 -10.99 39.87
N MET A 217 -11.45 -10.21 39.22
CA MET A 217 -11.61 -8.77 39.07
C MET A 217 -12.82 -8.45 38.17
N LEU A 218 -13.01 -9.16 37.06
CA LEU A 218 -14.20 -9.03 36.22
C LEU A 218 -15.48 -9.40 36.97
N ALA A 219 -15.47 -10.43 37.82
CA ALA A 219 -16.61 -10.82 38.65
C ALA A 219 -16.98 -9.71 39.66
N SER A 220 -15.99 -9.06 40.27
CA SER A 220 -16.19 -7.93 41.18
C SER A 220 -16.77 -6.69 40.50
N LEU A 221 -16.40 -6.44 39.23
CA LEU A 221 -16.92 -5.32 38.43
C LEU A 221 -18.36 -5.54 37.95
N LYS A 222 -18.83 -6.80 37.86
CA LYS A 222 -20.18 -7.13 37.39
C LYS A 222 -21.30 -6.36 38.12
N PRO A 223 -21.46 -6.46 39.46
CA PRO A 223 -22.53 -5.76 40.15
C PRO A 223 -22.42 -4.23 40.02
N VAL A 224 -21.19 -3.70 39.99
CA VAL A 224 -20.92 -2.26 39.84
C VAL A 224 -21.31 -1.76 38.45
N TRP A 225 -21.09 -2.55 37.41
CA TRP A 225 -21.44 -2.20 36.04
C TRP A 225 -22.93 -2.39 35.78
N GLU A 226 -23.54 -3.45 36.32
CA GLU A 226 -24.99 -3.69 36.20
C GLU A 226 -25.83 -2.59 36.88
N SER A 227 -25.30 -1.94 37.92
CA SER A 227 -25.96 -0.80 38.56
C SER A 227 -25.88 0.51 37.75
N ARG A 228 -25.04 0.58 36.71
CA ARG A 228 -24.90 1.76 35.83
C ARG A 228 -25.87 1.66 34.66
N GLU A 229 -26.35 2.81 34.19
CA GLU A 229 -27.19 2.87 33.00
C GLU A 229 -26.48 2.22 31.79
N ASN A 230 -27.17 1.26 31.14
CA ASN A 230 -26.64 0.47 30.01
C ASN A 230 -25.37 -0.36 30.32
N GLY A 231 -24.95 -0.51 31.57
CA GLY A 231 -23.68 -1.15 31.92
C GLY A 231 -23.62 -2.66 31.70
N SER A 232 -24.76 -3.35 31.69
CA SER A 232 -24.83 -4.77 31.30
C SER A 232 -24.27 -5.03 29.90
N LYS A 233 -24.50 -4.11 28.94
CA LYS A 233 -23.94 -4.20 27.58
C LYS A 233 -22.41 -4.11 27.59
N ALA A 234 -21.84 -3.29 28.47
CA ALA A 234 -20.39 -3.17 28.61
C ALA A 234 -19.79 -4.44 29.23
N PHE A 235 -20.45 -4.99 30.25
CA PHE A 235 -20.07 -6.26 30.87
C PHE A 235 -20.08 -7.40 29.87
N ASP A 236 -21.17 -7.58 29.11
CA ASP A 236 -21.30 -8.63 28.10
C ASP A 236 -20.21 -8.51 27.02
N TYR A 237 -19.90 -7.28 26.58
CA TYR A 237 -18.86 -7.04 25.58
C TYR A 237 -17.48 -7.48 26.06
N VAL A 238 -17.12 -7.16 27.31
CA VAL A 238 -15.84 -7.54 27.93
C VAL A 238 -15.82 -9.03 28.19
N LYS A 239 -16.88 -9.61 28.75
CA LYS A 239 -16.99 -11.04 29.02
C LYS A 239 -16.86 -11.89 27.76
N GLN A 240 -17.48 -11.49 26.65
CA GLN A 240 -17.35 -12.17 25.35
C GLN A 240 -15.90 -12.17 24.81
N ARG A 241 -15.08 -11.21 25.24
CA ARG A 241 -13.69 -11.03 24.76
C ARG A 241 -12.64 -11.40 25.80
N SER A 242 -13.05 -11.87 26.97
CA SER A 242 -12.18 -12.28 28.09
C SER A 242 -11.06 -13.20 27.62
N GLY A 243 -11.37 -14.28 26.89
CA GLY A 243 -10.35 -15.21 26.37
C GLY A 243 -9.29 -14.53 25.50
N MET A 244 -9.65 -13.54 24.68
CA MET A 244 -8.68 -12.76 23.90
C MET A 244 -7.85 -11.83 24.78
N MET A 245 -8.47 -11.18 25.78
CA MET A 245 -7.80 -10.29 26.72
C MET A 245 -6.77 -11.06 27.56
N LYS A 246 -7.19 -12.18 28.16
CA LYS A 246 -6.34 -13.09 28.93
C LYS A 246 -5.18 -13.62 28.10
N LYS A 247 -5.46 -14.10 26.89
CA LYS A 247 -4.41 -14.66 26.01
C LYS A 247 -3.43 -13.63 25.46
N ASN A 248 -3.81 -12.35 25.29
CA ASN A 248 -3.01 -11.41 24.47
C ASN A 248 -2.76 -10.02 25.07
N MET A 249 -3.28 -9.70 26.26
CA MET A 249 -3.25 -8.34 26.79
C MET A 249 -2.89 -8.21 28.26
N ILE A 250 -3.11 -9.23 29.09
CA ILE A 250 -2.87 -9.13 30.55
C ILE A 250 -1.39 -8.87 30.90
N ALA A 251 -1.09 -8.53 32.16
CA ALA A 251 0.30 -8.24 32.57
C ALA A 251 1.22 -9.45 32.36
N LYS A 252 0.77 -10.66 32.72
CA LYS A 252 1.52 -11.91 32.53
C LYS A 252 2.05 -12.07 31.11
N VAL A 253 1.18 -12.05 30.11
CA VAL A 253 1.58 -12.24 28.70
C VAL A 253 2.47 -11.10 28.20
N ARG A 254 2.26 -9.87 28.67
CA ARG A 254 3.14 -8.74 28.33
C ARG A 254 4.55 -8.93 28.87
N ARG A 255 4.69 -9.45 30.09
CA ARG A 255 5.98 -9.76 30.72
C ARG A 255 6.68 -10.93 30.03
N GLU A 256 5.94 -12.00 29.74
CA GLU A 256 6.43 -13.16 28.98
C GLU A 256 6.88 -12.77 27.57
N ALA A 257 6.24 -11.77 26.95
CA ALA A 257 6.63 -11.18 25.68
C ALA A 257 7.78 -10.15 25.77
N GLY A 258 8.43 -10.01 26.93
CA GLY A 258 9.62 -9.19 27.13
C GLY A 258 9.35 -7.68 27.27
N LEU A 259 8.12 -7.28 27.61
CA LEU A 259 7.81 -5.86 27.87
C LEU A 259 8.23 -5.46 29.29
N ILE A 260 9.00 -4.37 29.39
CA ILE A 260 9.48 -3.81 30.66
C ILE A 260 8.35 -3.23 31.51
N SER A 261 8.55 -3.18 32.83
CA SER A 261 7.66 -2.47 33.77
C SER A 261 7.67 -0.96 33.52
N MET A 262 6.54 -0.29 33.80
CA MET A 262 6.37 1.15 33.53
C MET A 262 7.39 2.01 34.28
N SER A 263 7.78 1.61 35.48
CA SER A 263 8.87 2.19 36.26
C SER A 263 9.36 1.19 37.29
N ALA A 264 10.46 1.50 37.99
CA ALA A 264 10.91 0.71 39.13
C ALA A 264 9.89 0.68 40.30
N SER A 265 9.02 1.68 40.39
CA SER A 265 8.00 1.82 41.44
C SER A 265 6.63 1.25 41.08
N VAL A 266 6.40 0.95 39.79
CA VAL A 266 5.13 0.40 39.29
C VAL A 266 5.45 -0.85 38.50
N ASP A 267 5.38 -2.01 39.16
CA ASP A 267 5.63 -3.32 38.55
C ASP A 267 4.46 -3.82 37.70
N VAL A 268 4.11 -3.01 36.70
CA VAL A 268 3.13 -3.36 35.68
C VAL A 268 3.81 -3.15 34.32
N PRO A 269 3.83 -4.16 33.44
CA PRO A 269 4.50 -4.06 32.15
C PRO A 269 3.83 -3.03 31.25
N VAL A 270 4.64 -2.33 30.45
CA VAL A 270 4.14 -1.30 29.51
C VAL A 270 3.10 -1.88 28.55
N LYS A 271 2.15 -1.05 28.15
CA LYS A 271 1.10 -1.42 27.19
C LYS A 271 1.71 -1.65 25.81
N PHE A 272 1.28 -2.72 25.13
CA PHE A 272 1.72 -3.00 23.78
C PHE A 272 0.97 -2.13 22.76
N TYR A 273 1.73 -1.47 21.89
CA TYR A 273 1.19 -0.68 20.78
C TYR A 273 1.90 -1.01 19.47
N THR A 274 1.16 -1.11 18.38
CA THR A 274 1.68 -1.23 17.02
C THR A 274 2.16 0.12 16.44
N LEU A 275 2.63 1.04 17.29
CA LEU A 275 3.16 2.34 16.87
C LEU A 275 4.38 2.18 15.96
N GLU A 276 5.14 1.11 16.16
CA GLU A 276 6.35 0.82 15.41
C GLU A 276 6.01 0.39 13.99
N ALA A 277 5.03 -0.50 13.84
CA ALA A 277 4.43 -0.81 12.55
C ALA A 277 3.79 0.43 11.89
N GLU A 278 3.10 1.30 12.65
CA GLU A 278 2.56 2.57 12.11
C GLU A 278 3.68 3.51 11.61
N SER A 279 4.83 3.53 12.29
CA SER A 279 6.02 4.27 11.87
C SER A 279 6.60 3.71 10.57
N THR A 280 6.79 2.39 10.48
CA THR A 280 7.20 1.70 9.25
C THR A 280 6.27 2.04 8.09
N ASN A 281 4.97 1.99 8.34
CA ASN A 281 3.94 2.35 7.38
C ASN A 281 4.09 3.79 6.89
N ASN A 282 4.32 4.73 7.80
CA ASN A 282 4.56 6.12 7.45
C ASN A 282 5.87 6.32 6.69
N ARG A 283 6.93 5.57 7.00
CA ARG A 283 8.20 5.59 6.28
C ARG A 283 8.04 5.11 4.83
N ILE A 284 7.36 3.99 4.61
CA ILE A 284 7.05 3.49 3.25
C ILE A 284 6.21 4.52 2.47
N LYS A 285 5.18 5.10 3.10
CA LYS A 285 4.39 6.20 2.47
C LYS A 285 5.26 7.40 2.13
N ALA A 286 6.14 7.82 3.02
CA ALA A 286 6.99 8.99 2.84
C ALA A 286 7.99 8.78 1.70
N LYS A 287 8.61 7.60 1.61
CA LYS A 287 9.51 7.20 0.52
C LYS A 287 8.81 7.29 -0.84
N LYS A 288 7.53 6.89 -0.88
CA LYS A 288 6.65 7.04 -2.05
C LYS A 288 6.07 8.44 -2.25
N LYS A 289 6.53 9.44 -1.50
CA LYS A 289 6.00 10.83 -1.51
C LYS A 289 4.49 10.89 -1.29
N ARG A 290 3.94 9.92 -0.55
CA ARG A 290 2.52 9.70 -0.28
C ARG A 290 1.67 9.62 -1.56
N ARG A 291 2.22 9.09 -2.65
CA ARG A 291 1.51 8.84 -3.91
C ARG A 291 1.27 7.34 -4.08
N ALA A 292 0.12 7.00 -4.65
CA ALA A 292 -0.12 5.65 -5.14
C ALA A 292 0.83 5.35 -6.30
N SER A 293 1.34 4.13 -6.37
CA SER A 293 2.14 3.64 -7.50
C SER A 293 1.81 2.18 -7.78
N GLY A 294 2.22 1.70 -8.96
CA GLY A 294 2.22 0.28 -9.27
C GLY A 294 3.15 -0.55 -8.39
N PHE A 295 3.10 -1.89 -8.53
CA PHE A 295 3.90 -2.83 -7.73
C PHE A 295 5.39 -2.46 -7.70
N MET A 296 6.00 -2.25 -8.87
CA MET A 296 7.43 -1.91 -8.99
C MET A 296 7.83 -0.68 -8.18
N GLY A 297 7.02 0.40 -8.22
CA GLY A 297 7.32 1.59 -7.44
C GLY A 297 7.27 1.37 -5.92
N THR A 298 6.48 0.38 -5.45
CA THR A 298 6.50 -0.03 -4.04
C THR A 298 7.69 -0.91 -3.72
N ILE A 299 8.01 -1.87 -4.59
CA ILE A 299 9.15 -2.77 -4.43
C ILE A 299 10.45 -1.97 -4.28
N GLU A 300 10.68 -1.00 -5.18
CA GLU A 300 11.86 -0.12 -5.13
C GLU A 300 11.88 0.76 -3.87
N ALA A 301 10.71 1.24 -3.42
CA ALA A 301 10.64 2.03 -2.20
C ALA A 301 11.00 1.20 -0.96
N ILE A 302 10.54 -0.05 -0.87
CA ILE A 302 10.85 -0.95 0.25
C ILE A 302 12.32 -1.36 0.18
N ARG A 303 12.83 -1.72 -1.00
CA ARG A 303 14.25 -2.04 -1.20
C ARG A 303 15.16 -0.90 -0.77
N SER A 304 14.87 0.30 -1.23
CA SER A 304 15.68 1.47 -0.89
C SER A 304 15.58 1.83 0.60
N ILE A 305 14.49 1.47 1.30
CA ILE A 305 14.45 1.57 2.76
C ILE A 305 15.38 0.53 3.37
N ASP A 306 15.30 -0.74 2.96
CA ASP A 306 16.19 -1.79 3.46
C ASP A 306 17.66 -1.39 3.29
N GLU A 307 18.07 -1.00 2.07
CA GLU A 307 19.42 -0.53 1.76
C GLU A 307 19.89 0.62 2.68
N GLU A 308 19.06 1.66 2.88
CA GLU A 308 19.36 2.75 3.81
C GLU A 308 19.57 2.24 5.24
N GLN A 309 18.72 1.33 5.73
CA GLN A 309 18.87 0.76 7.07
C GLN A 309 20.13 -0.10 7.19
N GLN A 310 20.53 -0.77 6.11
CA GLN A 310 21.75 -1.56 6.07
C GLN A 310 23.00 -0.67 6.12
N GLU A 311 22.98 0.47 5.42
CA GLU A 311 24.02 1.49 5.47
C GLU A 311 24.09 2.16 6.85
N ASP A 312 22.94 2.53 7.41
CA ASP A 312 22.84 3.15 8.74
C ASP A 312 23.47 2.27 9.82
N PHE A 313 23.18 0.96 9.78
CA PHE A 313 23.78 0.00 10.70
C PHE A 313 25.31 -0.10 10.52
N ALA A 314 25.80 -0.11 9.27
CA ALA A 314 27.24 -0.15 9.00
C ALA A 314 27.95 1.09 9.56
N LEU A 315 27.35 2.27 9.39
CA LEU A 315 27.85 3.52 9.94
C LEU A 315 27.80 3.52 11.48
N ALA A 316 26.77 2.94 12.09
CA ALA A 316 26.66 2.83 13.54
C ALA A 316 27.76 1.92 14.12
N VAL A 317 28.03 0.78 13.47
CA VAL A 317 29.14 -0.12 13.82
C VAL A 317 30.50 0.56 13.65
N ALA A 318 30.65 1.45 12.67
CA ALA A 318 31.85 2.27 12.49
C ALA A 318 31.97 3.41 13.51
N GLY A 319 30.94 3.69 14.30
CA GLY A 319 30.89 4.87 15.18
C GLY A 319 30.70 6.21 14.46
N LEU A 320 30.26 6.18 13.20
CA LEU A 320 30.17 7.34 12.32
C LEU A 320 28.74 7.83 12.07
N HIS A 321 27.72 7.08 12.49
CA HIS A 321 26.34 7.48 12.31
C HIS A 321 25.97 8.65 13.24
N GLU A 322 25.16 9.58 12.74
CA GLU A 322 24.71 10.77 13.49
C GLU A 322 23.93 10.41 14.77
N ASP A 323 22.84 9.67 14.65
CA ASP A 323 21.91 9.33 15.74
C ASP A 323 21.98 7.87 16.21
N LEU A 324 22.66 6.96 15.52
CA LEU A 324 22.71 5.54 15.89
C LEU A 324 24.08 5.17 16.46
N GLN A 325 24.07 4.29 17.46
CA GLN A 325 25.27 3.67 18.02
C GLN A 325 24.95 2.24 18.44
N LEU A 326 26.00 1.42 18.62
CA LEU A 326 25.86 0.14 19.30
C LEU A 326 25.46 0.41 20.75
N ARG A 327 24.53 -0.39 21.28
CA ARG A 327 24.20 -0.33 22.70
C ARG A 327 25.42 -0.70 23.53
N GLU A 328 25.42 -0.26 24.78
CA GLU A 328 26.53 -0.45 25.72
C GLU A 328 27.02 -1.90 25.79
N GLU A 329 26.10 -2.88 25.80
CA GLU A 329 26.42 -4.31 25.87
C GLU A 329 27.16 -4.82 24.63
N PHE A 330 27.03 -4.13 23.50
CA PHE A 330 27.61 -4.47 22.20
C PHE A 330 28.69 -3.50 21.74
N ALA A 331 29.05 -2.49 22.55
CA ALA A 331 30.05 -1.48 22.21
C ALA A 331 31.43 -2.10 21.88
N LYS A 332 31.74 -3.26 22.46
CA LYS A 332 32.92 -4.08 22.14
C LYS A 332 33.04 -4.50 20.67
N PHE A 333 31.94 -4.46 19.91
CA PHE A 333 31.92 -4.77 18.48
C PHE A 333 32.09 -3.55 17.57
N GLN A 334 32.25 -2.35 18.15
CA GLN A 334 32.53 -1.14 17.38
C GLN A 334 33.87 -1.25 16.66
N ARG A 335 33.92 -0.79 15.42
CA ARG A 335 35.12 -0.82 14.56
C ARG A 335 35.46 0.59 14.06
N PRO A 336 36.28 1.38 14.77
CA PRO A 336 36.71 2.69 14.29
C PRO A 336 37.50 2.63 12.96
N ASP A 337 38.25 1.54 12.77
CA ASP A 337 39.00 1.22 11.54
C ASP A 337 38.11 0.72 10.38
N PHE A 338 36.78 0.72 10.54
CA PHE A 338 35.86 0.13 9.57
C PHE A 338 35.99 0.74 8.18
N LEU A 339 36.35 2.04 8.08
CA LEU A 339 36.59 2.72 6.80
C LEU A 339 37.96 2.40 6.17
N GLU A 340 38.87 1.76 6.90
CA GLU A 340 40.18 1.33 6.42
C GLU A 340 40.13 -0.10 5.87
N LEU A 341 39.18 -0.91 6.34
CA LEU A 341 38.94 -2.28 5.86
C LEU A 341 38.53 -2.32 4.39
N SER A 342 38.88 -3.40 3.69
CA SER A 342 38.37 -3.65 2.34
C SER A 342 36.85 -3.88 2.34
N THR A 343 36.19 -3.65 1.21
CA THR A 343 34.74 -3.90 1.07
C THR A 343 34.36 -5.35 1.42
N LYS A 344 35.24 -6.31 1.11
CA LYS A 344 35.01 -7.74 1.40
C LYS A 344 35.06 -8.01 2.90
N GLU A 345 36.02 -7.42 3.61
CA GLU A 345 36.16 -7.55 5.06
C GLU A 345 34.99 -6.89 5.80
N ARG A 346 34.59 -5.68 5.39
CA ARG A 346 33.41 -4.98 5.94
C ARG A 346 32.15 -5.84 5.81
N LYS A 347 31.87 -6.34 4.60
CA LYS A 347 30.70 -7.19 4.34
C LYS A 347 30.74 -8.46 5.18
N LYS A 348 31.90 -9.12 5.27
CA LYS A 348 32.08 -10.33 6.08
C LYS A 348 31.85 -10.07 7.57
N PHE A 349 32.41 -8.98 8.10
CA PHE A 349 32.24 -8.61 9.51
C PHE A 349 30.77 -8.31 9.84
N ILE A 350 30.12 -7.43 9.08
CA ILE A 350 28.71 -7.10 9.29
C ILE A 350 27.82 -8.33 9.18
N SER A 351 28.02 -9.15 8.13
CA SER A 351 27.25 -10.38 7.93
C SER A 351 27.38 -11.33 9.12
N LYS A 352 28.60 -11.49 9.66
CA LYS A 352 28.84 -12.33 10.82
C LYS A 352 28.23 -11.75 12.10
N LEU A 353 28.38 -10.45 12.34
CA LEU A 353 27.78 -9.77 13.49
C LEU A 353 26.26 -9.96 13.52
N ARG A 354 25.58 -9.80 12.38
CA ARG A 354 24.12 -9.94 12.26
C ARG A 354 23.59 -11.36 12.35
N SER A 355 24.37 -12.34 11.88
CA SER A 355 23.98 -13.76 11.91
C SER A 355 24.37 -14.47 13.21
N THR A 356 25.10 -13.80 14.10
CA THR A 356 25.43 -14.34 15.42
C THR A 356 24.28 -14.08 16.39
N ARG A 357 23.86 -15.12 17.10
CA ARG A 357 22.80 -15.03 18.12
C ARG A 357 23.15 -14.01 19.20
N VAL A 358 22.14 -13.31 19.73
CA VAL A 358 22.34 -12.24 20.73
C VAL A 358 22.95 -12.80 22.02
N SER A 359 22.48 -13.96 22.49
CA SER A 359 23.07 -14.69 23.63
C SER A 359 24.58 -14.92 23.50
N LYS A 360 25.02 -15.24 22.29
CA LYS A 360 26.45 -15.40 21.99
C LYS A 360 27.16 -14.06 21.96
N LEU A 361 26.59 -13.03 21.33
CA LEU A 361 27.20 -11.68 21.32
C LEU A 361 27.35 -11.06 22.71
N LEU A 362 26.46 -11.38 23.64
CA LEU A 362 26.57 -10.93 25.02
C LEU A 362 27.82 -11.50 25.71
N THR A 363 28.21 -12.74 25.40
CA THR A 363 29.35 -13.44 26.01
C THR A 363 30.65 -13.34 25.23
N ASP A 364 30.57 -13.28 23.90
CA ASP A 364 31.71 -13.26 22.98
C ASP A 364 32.46 -11.92 22.99
N ASP A 365 33.77 -11.97 22.71
CA ASP A 365 34.61 -10.79 22.45
C ASP A 365 34.81 -10.54 20.96
N LEU A 366 35.29 -9.36 20.58
CA LEU A 366 35.53 -9.00 19.18
C LEU A 366 36.40 -10.04 18.43
N SER A 367 37.34 -10.67 19.13
CA SER A 367 38.24 -11.69 18.58
C SER A 367 37.51 -12.98 18.18
N SER A 368 36.45 -13.42 18.86
CA SER A 368 35.69 -14.63 18.48
C SER A 368 34.84 -14.39 17.22
N VAL A 369 34.31 -13.17 17.08
CA VAL A 369 33.62 -12.70 15.88
C VAL A 369 34.61 -12.54 14.71
N LEU A 370 35.90 -12.35 14.95
CA LEU A 370 36.92 -12.30 13.88
C LEU A 370 37.55 -13.66 13.55
N SER A 371 37.74 -14.55 14.53
CA SER A 371 38.63 -15.73 14.41
C SER A 371 37.97 -17.02 13.88
N ALA A 372 36.65 -17.13 13.80
CA ALA A 372 36.03 -18.33 13.20
C ALA A 372 36.10 -18.31 11.67
N ASN A 373 37.29 -18.56 11.11
CA ASN A 373 37.47 -19.22 9.83
C ASN A 373 37.58 -20.73 10.09
N ALA A 374 37.04 -21.53 9.17
CA ALA A 374 37.07 -23.00 9.15
C ALA A 374 36.04 -23.71 10.05
N SER A 375 34.82 -23.84 9.53
CA SER A 375 34.15 -25.13 9.46
C SER A 375 33.24 -25.12 8.23
N ARG A 376 33.77 -25.66 7.14
CA ARG A 376 32.98 -26.12 6.01
C ARG A 376 32.33 -27.43 6.46
N THR A 377 31.04 -27.41 6.77
CA THR A 377 30.23 -28.62 6.57
C THR A 377 29.88 -28.65 5.09
N ALA A 378 30.67 -29.44 4.35
CA ALA A 378 30.30 -29.89 3.02
C ALA A 378 29.06 -30.78 3.18
N GLY A 379 27.87 -30.22 2.93
CA GLY A 379 26.64 -30.96 2.72
C GLY A 379 26.33 -31.00 1.23
N GLU A 380 26.72 -32.11 0.62
CA GLU A 380 26.23 -32.72 -0.63
C GLU A 380 25.53 -31.82 -1.66
N ARG A 381 26.31 -31.51 -2.70
CA ARG A 381 25.85 -31.15 -4.03
C ARG A 381 25.27 -32.41 -4.69
N LEU A 382 23.96 -32.52 -4.79
CA LEU A 382 23.30 -33.46 -5.71
C LEU A 382 23.15 -32.78 -7.07
N GLU A 383 23.95 -33.23 -8.03
CA GLU A 383 23.78 -32.91 -9.45
C GLU A 383 22.56 -33.67 -10.03
N PRO A 384 21.93 -33.16 -11.10
CA PRO A 384 20.67 -33.66 -11.61
C PRO A 384 20.88 -34.97 -12.39
N GLY A 385 20.13 -36.01 -12.01
CA GLY A 385 19.98 -37.23 -12.79
C GLY A 385 19.08 -36.98 -14.00
N ASP A 386 19.65 -37.14 -15.18
CA ASP A 386 18.94 -37.34 -16.45
C ASP A 386 18.10 -38.63 -16.36
N GLU A 387 16.77 -38.49 -16.34
CA GLU A 387 15.86 -39.55 -16.75
C GLU A 387 14.85 -39.02 -17.77
N ARG A 388 15.16 -39.28 -19.04
CA ARG A 388 14.20 -39.26 -20.14
C ARG A 388 13.23 -40.42 -19.96
N CYS A 389 11.98 -40.14 -19.61
CA CYS A 389 10.86 -41.04 -19.88
C CYS A 389 10.05 -40.51 -21.07
N THR A 390 10.46 -40.94 -22.27
CA THR A 390 9.60 -40.98 -23.45
C THR A 390 8.78 -42.26 -23.42
N LEU A 391 7.45 -42.17 -23.31
CA LEU A 391 6.54 -43.18 -23.86
C LEU A 391 5.23 -42.53 -24.33
N PRO A 392 4.58 -43.13 -25.34
CA PRO A 392 3.76 -42.42 -26.33
C PRO A 392 2.29 -42.48 -25.97
N LEU A 393 1.54 -41.39 -26.21
CA LEU A 393 0.08 -41.48 -26.29
C LEU A 393 -0.35 -41.50 -27.76
N GLN A 394 -0.83 -42.67 -28.14
CA GLN A 394 -1.40 -43.01 -29.44
C GLN A 394 -2.47 -42.01 -29.87
N GLY A 395 -2.36 -41.59 -31.12
CA GLY A 395 -3.44 -40.95 -31.84
C GLY A 395 -4.60 -41.92 -32.01
N LEU A 396 -5.78 -41.51 -31.56
CA LEU A 396 -7.03 -42.02 -32.09
C LEU A 396 -7.37 -41.17 -33.32
N GLY A 397 -7.05 -41.72 -34.49
CA GLY A 397 -7.56 -41.22 -35.75
C GLY A 397 -9.07 -41.42 -35.78
N ILE A 398 -9.81 -40.34 -35.94
CA ILE A 398 -11.16 -40.38 -36.47
C ILE A 398 -11.06 -39.80 -37.88
N GLN A 399 -11.17 -40.69 -38.86
CA GLN A 399 -11.48 -40.32 -40.24
C GLN A 399 -12.94 -39.90 -40.29
N THR A 400 -13.20 -38.74 -40.86
CA THR A 400 -14.48 -38.49 -41.55
C THR A 400 -14.19 -37.69 -42.82
N THR A 401 -14.53 -38.30 -43.94
CA THR A 401 -14.53 -37.79 -45.31
C THR A 401 -15.50 -36.61 -45.48
N PRO A 402 -15.34 -35.82 -46.57
CA PRO A 402 -16.11 -34.60 -46.78
C PRO A 402 -17.46 -34.92 -47.42
N GLU A 403 -18.52 -34.31 -46.90
CA GLU A 403 -19.75 -34.10 -47.66
C GLU A 403 -20.08 -32.61 -47.62
N ASP A 404 -20.07 -32.02 -48.81
CA ASP A 404 -20.64 -30.72 -49.10
C ASP A 404 -22.12 -30.70 -48.70
N THR A 405 -22.55 -29.65 -48.00
CA THR A 405 -23.86 -29.00 -48.24
C THR A 405 -24.02 -27.74 -47.36
N ASP A 406 -24.18 -26.64 -48.08
CA ASP A 406 -25.01 -25.47 -47.80
C ASP A 406 -24.68 -24.51 -46.63
N GLU A 407 -24.61 -23.23 -47.00
CA GLU A 407 -24.22 -22.10 -46.17
C GLU A 407 -25.21 -21.86 -45.04
N SER A 408 -24.78 -22.04 -43.78
CA SER A 408 -25.43 -21.40 -42.64
C SER A 408 -24.41 -20.62 -41.82
N LEU A 409 -24.72 -19.36 -41.54
CA LEU A 409 -23.95 -18.40 -40.75
C LEU A 409 -23.80 -18.79 -39.26
N ASP A 410 -24.13 -20.04 -38.89
CA ASP A 410 -24.24 -20.55 -37.52
C ASP A 410 -22.97 -21.28 -37.03
N HIS A 411 -21.96 -21.47 -37.90
CA HIS A 411 -20.67 -22.08 -37.55
C HIS A 411 -19.52 -21.08 -37.60
N LEU A 412 -18.63 -21.15 -36.61
CA LEU A 412 -17.50 -20.23 -36.49
C LEU A 412 -16.45 -20.51 -37.59
N ALA A 413 -16.26 -19.56 -38.50
CA ALA A 413 -15.36 -19.69 -39.66
C ALA A 413 -13.90 -19.36 -39.32
N ILE A 414 -13.37 -19.94 -38.24
CA ILE A 414 -11.96 -19.81 -37.86
C ILE A 414 -11.44 -21.08 -37.20
N ASN A 415 -10.28 -21.53 -37.68
CA ASN A 415 -9.55 -22.66 -37.12
C ASN A 415 -8.65 -22.24 -35.96
N ASP A 416 -8.33 -23.19 -35.08
CA ASP A 416 -7.42 -22.94 -33.98
C ASP A 416 -6.04 -22.46 -34.47
N ASP A 417 -5.55 -23.00 -35.58
CA ASP A 417 -4.20 -22.68 -36.09
C ASP A 417 -4.12 -21.41 -36.96
N ASP A 418 -5.12 -20.52 -36.91
CA ASP A 418 -5.06 -19.24 -37.62
C ASP A 418 -3.85 -18.41 -37.13
N GLU A 419 -2.96 -18.03 -38.05
CA GLU A 419 -1.73 -17.29 -37.76
C GLU A 419 -2.01 -15.94 -37.07
N ARG A 420 -3.18 -15.33 -37.33
CA ARG A 420 -3.62 -14.08 -36.69
C ARG A 420 -3.90 -14.26 -35.19
N LEU A 421 -4.03 -15.51 -34.74
CA LEU A 421 -4.18 -15.92 -33.34
C LEU A 421 -2.92 -16.52 -32.73
N SER A 422 -1.76 -16.46 -33.41
CA SER A 422 -0.45 -16.84 -32.85
C SER A 422 -0.12 -16.12 -31.53
N ASN A 423 -0.77 -14.98 -31.30
CA ASN A 423 -0.71 -14.22 -30.07
C ASN A 423 -1.53 -14.82 -28.91
N LEU A 424 -2.19 -15.96 -29.05
CA LEU A 424 -2.89 -16.62 -27.95
C LEU A 424 -2.30 -18.00 -27.71
N PRO A 425 -2.04 -18.40 -26.45
CA PRO A 425 -1.71 -19.78 -26.15
C PRO A 425 -2.81 -20.70 -26.68
N ALA A 426 -2.43 -21.82 -27.30
CA ALA A 426 -3.35 -22.75 -27.96
C ALA A 426 -4.54 -23.12 -27.07
N PHE A 427 -4.28 -23.46 -25.80
CA PHE A 427 -5.35 -23.79 -24.85
C PHE A 427 -6.35 -22.65 -24.62
N THR A 428 -5.87 -21.40 -24.49
CA THR A 428 -6.75 -20.23 -24.31
C THR A 428 -7.60 -19.99 -25.54
N ARG A 429 -6.99 -20.11 -26.71
CA ARG A 429 -7.64 -19.93 -28.00
C ARG A 429 -8.74 -20.97 -28.23
N GLN A 430 -8.43 -22.26 -28.05
CA GLN A 430 -9.40 -23.35 -28.10
C GLN A 430 -10.58 -23.12 -27.16
N GLY A 431 -10.32 -22.69 -25.92
CA GLY A 431 -11.36 -22.36 -24.95
C GLY A 431 -12.27 -21.21 -25.40
N ILE A 432 -11.71 -20.17 -26.02
CA ILE A 432 -12.47 -19.03 -26.56
C ILE A 432 -13.31 -19.44 -27.77
N LEU A 433 -12.71 -20.13 -28.74
CA LEU A 433 -13.39 -20.57 -29.96
C LEU A 433 -14.52 -21.58 -29.64
N ARG A 434 -14.28 -22.50 -28.71
CA ARG A 434 -15.32 -23.43 -28.23
C ARG A 434 -16.50 -22.70 -27.60
N LYS A 435 -16.25 -21.67 -26.77
CA LYS A 435 -17.31 -20.85 -26.17
C LYS A 435 -18.04 -19.99 -27.20
N ALA A 436 -17.34 -19.43 -28.18
CA ALA A 436 -17.95 -18.65 -29.26
C ALA A 436 -18.89 -19.52 -30.09
N ASN A 437 -18.48 -20.74 -30.43
CA ASN A 437 -19.34 -21.73 -31.10
C ASN A 437 -20.60 -22.06 -30.29
N LEU A 438 -20.49 -22.18 -28.96
CA LEU A 438 -21.67 -22.40 -28.10
C LEU A 438 -22.65 -21.21 -28.15
N ILE A 439 -22.14 -19.97 -28.12
CA ILE A 439 -22.97 -18.76 -28.22
C ILE A 439 -23.71 -18.70 -29.57
N LEU A 440 -23.02 -19.04 -30.67
CA LEU A 440 -23.62 -19.07 -32.01
C LEU A 440 -24.69 -20.16 -32.13
N ARG A 441 -24.39 -21.38 -31.64
CA ARG A 441 -25.34 -22.50 -31.64
C ARG A 441 -26.61 -22.24 -30.83
N ASP A 442 -26.47 -21.57 -29.69
CA ASP A 442 -27.59 -21.22 -28.80
C ASP A 442 -28.35 -19.97 -29.27
N LYS A 443 -27.91 -19.34 -30.38
CA LYS A 443 -28.51 -18.13 -30.97
C LYS A 443 -28.66 -16.98 -29.95
N SER A 444 -27.72 -16.89 -29.01
CA SER A 444 -27.78 -15.93 -27.89
C SER A 444 -27.19 -14.56 -28.23
N VAL A 445 -27.21 -14.13 -29.50
CA VAL A 445 -26.75 -12.82 -29.96
C VAL A 445 -27.97 -12.00 -30.39
N TYR A 446 -28.21 -10.87 -29.72
CA TYR A 446 -29.36 -10.01 -29.97
C TYR A 446 -28.92 -8.59 -30.32
N GLU A 447 -29.47 -8.01 -31.38
CA GLU A 447 -29.19 -6.63 -31.77
C GLU A 447 -29.88 -5.64 -30.82
N GLY A 448 -29.11 -4.66 -30.33
CA GLY A 448 -29.58 -3.61 -29.43
C GLY A 448 -30.03 -2.34 -30.17
N PRO A 449 -30.65 -1.37 -29.47
CA PRO A 449 -31.18 -0.16 -30.09
C PRO A 449 -30.06 0.68 -30.73
N SER A 450 -30.15 0.89 -32.04
CA SER A 450 -29.16 1.62 -32.82
C SER A 450 -29.28 3.13 -32.58
N MET A 451 -28.28 3.74 -31.94
CA MET A 451 -28.22 5.19 -31.76
C MET A 451 -27.62 5.85 -33.01
N LYS A 452 -28.46 6.47 -33.84
CA LYS A 452 -28.10 7.15 -35.11
C LYS A 452 -26.97 8.22 -35.01
N LYS A 453 -26.51 8.58 -33.81
CA LYS A 453 -25.48 9.63 -33.57
C LYS A 453 -24.05 9.10 -33.41
N GLU A 454 -23.84 7.79 -33.28
CA GLU A 454 -22.50 7.19 -33.26
C GLU A 454 -22.47 6.04 -34.28
N ASN A 455 -21.43 5.95 -35.10
CA ASN A 455 -21.24 4.90 -36.12
C ASN A 455 -20.91 3.54 -35.46
N LYS A 456 -21.75 3.11 -34.51
CA LYS A 456 -21.57 1.97 -33.62
C LYS A 456 -22.86 1.18 -33.51
N ARG A 457 -22.79 -0.11 -33.83
CA ARG A 457 -23.87 -1.07 -33.56
C ARG A 457 -23.62 -1.77 -32.23
N TRP A 458 -24.69 -2.03 -31.49
CA TRP A 458 -24.61 -2.68 -30.18
C TRP A 458 -25.32 -4.02 -30.22
N TYR A 459 -24.74 -5.01 -29.57
CA TYR A 459 -25.27 -6.36 -29.44
C TYR A 459 -25.28 -6.77 -27.97
N SER A 460 -26.33 -7.47 -27.55
CA SER A 460 -26.43 -8.13 -26.26
C SER A 460 -26.19 -9.62 -26.46
N VAL A 461 -25.23 -10.18 -25.74
CA VAL A 461 -24.79 -11.58 -25.90
C VAL A 461 -24.98 -12.36 -24.61
N GLY A 462 -25.64 -13.52 -24.67
CA GLY A 462 -25.77 -14.44 -23.55
C GLY A 462 -24.41 -14.87 -22.97
N SER A 463 -24.31 -15.00 -21.65
CA SER A 463 -23.08 -15.41 -20.97
C SER A 463 -23.27 -16.74 -20.28
N PHE A 464 -22.41 -17.71 -20.60
CA PHE A 464 -22.33 -19.00 -19.88
C PHE A 464 -21.51 -18.90 -18.59
N SER A 465 -21.00 -17.71 -18.27
CA SER A 465 -20.08 -17.48 -17.15
C SER A 465 -20.55 -16.37 -16.19
N SER A 466 -21.71 -15.77 -16.45
CA SER A 466 -22.28 -14.66 -15.68
C SER A 466 -23.79 -14.71 -15.78
N ASP A 467 -24.49 -14.39 -14.69
CA ASP A 467 -25.98 -14.32 -14.63
C ASP A 467 -26.56 -13.14 -15.44
N LYS A 468 -25.72 -12.39 -16.16
CA LYS A 468 -26.09 -11.23 -16.95
C LYS A 468 -25.46 -11.30 -18.34
N PRO A 469 -26.19 -10.87 -19.39
CA PRO A 469 -25.64 -10.79 -20.74
C PRO A 469 -24.56 -9.70 -20.84
N HIS A 470 -23.66 -9.86 -21.79
CA HIS A 470 -22.58 -8.92 -22.09
C HIS A 470 -22.96 -7.99 -23.24
N GLN A 471 -22.54 -6.72 -23.14
CA GLN A 471 -22.71 -5.76 -24.24
C GLN A 471 -21.47 -5.77 -25.14
N VAL A 472 -21.72 -5.83 -26.45
CA VAL A 472 -20.70 -5.80 -27.50
C VAL A 472 -20.97 -4.65 -28.46
N ALA A 473 -20.00 -3.76 -28.63
CA ALA A 473 -20.05 -2.66 -29.59
C ALA A 473 -19.19 -2.98 -30.81
N VAL A 474 -19.74 -2.75 -32.00
CA VAL A 474 -19.05 -2.94 -33.28
C VAL A 474 -18.80 -1.59 -33.94
N LYS A 475 -17.55 -1.33 -34.33
CA LYS A 475 -17.16 -0.19 -35.17
C LYS A 475 -16.81 -0.69 -36.57
N GLU A 476 -17.72 -0.48 -37.51
CA GLU A 476 -17.64 -1.11 -38.84
C GLU A 476 -16.44 -0.66 -39.66
N VAL A 477 -16.08 0.63 -39.55
CA VAL A 477 -15.00 1.24 -40.33
C VAL A 477 -13.61 0.76 -39.86
N ASP A 478 -13.47 0.43 -38.58
CA ASP A 478 -12.17 0.08 -37.97
C ASP A 478 -11.97 -1.44 -37.82
N GLY A 479 -13.01 -2.25 -38.05
CA GLY A 479 -13.00 -3.69 -37.74
C GLY A 479 -12.95 -4.00 -36.23
N GLU A 480 -13.10 -2.99 -35.36
CA GLU A 480 -13.00 -3.14 -33.90
C GLU A 480 -14.32 -3.64 -33.29
N VAL A 481 -14.26 -4.79 -32.63
CA VAL A 481 -15.38 -5.36 -31.85
C VAL A 481 -15.02 -5.32 -30.37
N CYS A 482 -15.77 -4.51 -29.60
CA CYS A 482 -15.53 -4.23 -28.18
C CYS A 482 -16.55 -4.91 -27.28
N CYS A 483 -16.13 -5.82 -26.40
CA CYS A 483 -17.01 -6.43 -25.40
C CYS A 483 -16.75 -5.87 -23.98
N ASP A 484 -17.78 -5.75 -23.16
CA ASP A 484 -17.68 -5.29 -21.77
C ASP A 484 -17.14 -6.34 -20.79
N CYS A 485 -17.02 -7.61 -21.21
CA CYS A 485 -16.58 -8.71 -20.36
C CYS A 485 -15.10 -8.61 -19.94
N GLU A 486 -14.75 -9.22 -18.81
CA GLU A 486 -13.38 -9.17 -18.26
C GLU A 486 -12.35 -9.83 -19.20
N GLY A 487 -12.74 -10.89 -19.93
CA GLY A 487 -11.86 -11.51 -20.93
C GLY A 487 -11.46 -10.54 -22.04
N TRP A 488 -12.41 -9.78 -22.58
CA TRP A 488 -12.10 -8.76 -23.59
C TRP A 488 -11.31 -7.61 -23.00
N ARG A 489 -11.61 -7.17 -21.77
CA ARG A 489 -10.82 -6.13 -21.11
C ARG A 489 -9.35 -6.52 -21.00
N ALA A 490 -9.09 -7.77 -20.65
CA ALA A 490 -7.74 -8.30 -20.40
C ALA A 490 -6.91 -8.52 -21.67
N GLN A 491 -7.48 -9.11 -22.71
CA GLN A 491 -6.71 -9.53 -23.90
C GLN A 491 -7.27 -9.01 -25.23
N LYS A 492 -8.32 -8.16 -25.20
CA LYS A 492 -9.04 -7.61 -26.38
C LYS A 492 -9.63 -8.67 -27.32
N PHE A 493 -9.68 -9.92 -26.86
CA PHE A 493 -10.22 -11.08 -27.57
C PHE A 493 -11.04 -11.93 -26.60
N CYS A 494 -12.30 -12.20 -26.93
CA CYS A 494 -13.17 -13.01 -26.08
C CYS A 494 -14.25 -13.73 -26.92
N ALA A 495 -14.89 -14.74 -26.32
CA ALA A 495 -15.91 -15.53 -27.01
C ALA A 495 -17.09 -14.68 -27.50
N HIS A 496 -17.54 -13.69 -26.72
CA HIS A 496 -18.66 -12.83 -27.11
C HIS A 496 -18.34 -11.94 -28.32
N ALA A 497 -17.15 -11.34 -28.37
CA ALA A 497 -16.72 -10.50 -29.49
C ALA A 497 -16.53 -11.34 -30.76
N VAL A 498 -15.95 -12.53 -30.63
CA VAL A 498 -15.78 -13.48 -31.73
C VAL A 498 -17.14 -13.93 -32.29
N ALA A 499 -18.08 -14.33 -31.42
CA ALA A 499 -19.42 -14.72 -31.84
C ALA A 499 -20.17 -13.58 -32.56
N VAL A 500 -20.15 -12.36 -32.02
CA VAL A 500 -20.76 -11.20 -32.68
C VAL A 500 -20.09 -10.91 -34.02
N SER A 501 -18.76 -10.95 -34.10
CA SER A 501 -18.04 -10.70 -35.35
C SER A 501 -18.38 -11.72 -36.45
N GLN A 502 -18.59 -12.99 -36.09
CA GLN A 502 -19.08 -14.01 -37.02
C GLN A 502 -20.51 -13.73 -37.45
N HIS A 503 -21.40 -13.47 -36.49
CA HIS A 503 -22.83 -13.25 -36.73
C HIS A 503 -23.11 -12.08 -37.70
N ILE A 504 -22.25 -11.06 -37.70
CA ILE A 504 -22.37 -9.89 -38.57
C ILE A 504 -21.47 -9.95 -39.82
N GLY A 505 -20.78 -11.07 -40.06
CA GLY A 505 -19.89 -11.23 -41.21
C GLY A 505 -18.59 -10.41 -41.16
N MET A 506 -18.18 -9.91 -40.00
CA MET A 506 -16.98 -9.09 -39.79
C MET A 506 -15.81 -9.84 -39.14
N LEU A 507 -15.87 -11.17 -39.04
CA LEU A 507 -14.85 -11.96 -38.34
C LEU A 507 -13.45 -11.72 -38.90
N SER A 508 -13.27 -11.75 -40.22
CA SER A 508 -11.95 -11.52 -40.84
C SER A 508 -11.39 -10.13 -40.51
N SER A 509 -12.22 -9.09 -40.63
CA SER A 509 -11.83 -7.70 -40.27
C SER A 509 -11.46 -7.56 -38.79
N TYR A 510 -12.15 -8.28 -37.90
CA TYR A 510 -11.84 -8.30 -36.48
C TYR A 510 -10.52 -9.02 -36.16
N LEU A 511 -10.23 -10.13 -36.84
CA LEU A 511 -8.96 -10.86 -36.70
C LEU A 511 -7.78 -10.05 -37.24
N ASP A 512 -7.97 -9.36 -38.36
CA ASP A 512 -6.95 -8.47 -38.93
C ASP A 512 -6.71 -7.26 -38.03
N TRP A 513 -7.76 -6.71 -37.42
CA TRP A 513 -7.63 -5.68 -36.39
C TRP A 513 -6.88 -6.20 -35.15
N TYR A 514 -7.18 -7.42 -34.71
CA TYR A 514 -6.56 -8.04 -33.54
C TYR A 514 -5.08 -8.36 -33.76
N SER A 515 -4.72 -8.95 -34.90
CA SER A 515 -3.33 -9.32 -35.23
C SER A 515 -2.39 -8.11 -35.31
N LYS A 516 -2.91 -6.95 -35.75
CA LYS A 516 -2.18 -5.67 -35.76
C LYS A 516 -1.86 -5.14 -34.35
N LYS A 517 -2.54 -5.63 -33.31
CA LYS A 517 -2.34 -5.26 -31.91
C LYS A 517 -1.30 -6.16 -31.24
N LYS A 518 -0.05 -6.13 -31.73
CA LYS A 518 1.08 -6.94 -31.23
C LYS A 518 1.35 -6.82 -29.71
N ASP A 519 0.84 -5.77 -29.04
CA ASP A 519 1.05 -5.46 -27.61
C ASP A 519 -0.24 -5.35 -26.77
N SER A 520 -1.36 -5.94 -27.20
CA SER A 520 -2.65 -5.80 -26.48
C SER A 520 -2.80 -6.68 -25.23
N ARG A 521 -1.87 -7.61 -25.00
CA ARG A 521 -1.89 -8.52 -23.85
C ARG A 521 -1.24 -7.85 -22.66
N ASN A 522 -2.01 -7.74 -21.58
CA ASN A 522 -1.53 -7.19 -20.33
C ASN A 522 -1.74 -8.26 -19.24
N VAL A 523 -0.65 -8.91 -18.84
CA VAL A 523 -0.60 -9.96 -17.80
C VAL A 523 -1.25 -9.44 -16.52
N THR A 524 -1.01 -8.19 -16.16
CA THR A 524 -1.66 -7.55 -15.01
C THR A 524 -3.19 -7.58 -15.11
N ASN A 525 -3.77 -7.37 -16.28
CA ASN A 525 -5.21 -7.46 -16.47
C ASN A 525 -5.70 -8.92 -16.37
N ILE A 526 -4.96 -9.88 -16.94
CA ILE A 526 -5.29 -11.31 -16.86
C ILE A 526 -5.31 -11.78 -15.40
N VAL A 527 -4.25 -11.48 -14.65
CA VAL A 527 -4.10 -11.83 -13.24
C VAL A 527 -5.19 -11.18 -12.37
N ASN A 528 -5.70 -10.02 -12.79
CA ASN A 528 -6.72 -9.29 -12.05
C ASN A 528 -8.16 -9.55 -12.50
N MET A 529 -8.42 -10.48 -13.44
CA MET A 529 -9.75 -10.70 -14.03
C MET A 529 -10.85 -11.00 -12.99
N ASN A 530 -10.52 -11.66 -11.88
CA ASN A 530 -11.48 -12.00 -10.82
C ASN A 530 -11.31 -11.16 -9.55
N VAL A 531 -10.44 -10.14 -9.58
CA VAL A 531 -10.13 -9.32 -8.39
C VAL A 531 -11.17 -8.22 -8.22
N LYS A 532 -11.88 -8.22 -7.09
CA LYS A 532 -12.86 -7.17 -6.74
C LYS A 532 -12.18 -5.88 -6.27
N LYS A 533 -11.62 -5.10 -7.20
CA LYS A 533 -10.89 -3.84 -6.93
C LYS A 533 -11.68 -2.81 -6.10
N GLN A 534 -13.01 -2.81 -6.17
CA GLN A 534 -13.88 -1.84 -5.48
C GLN A 534 -13.90 -1.98 -3.94
N SER A 535 -13.48 -3.14 -3.41
CA SER A 535 -13.51 -3.46 -1.98
C SER A 535 -12.20 -3.15 -1.24
N LEU A 536 -11.14 -2.79 -1.98
CA LEU A 536 -9.78 -2.69 -1.46
C LEU A 536 -9.55 -1.34 -0.77
N GLY A 537 -8.99 -1.38 0.44
CA GLY A 537 -8.48 -0.22 1.15
C GLY A 537 -9.50 0.74 1.79
N ARG A 538 -10.77 0.35 1.99
CA ARG A 538 -11.74 1.17 2.73
C ARG A 538 -11.70 0.86 4.22
N LYS A 539 -11.15 1.77 5.04
CA LYS A 539 -11.37 1.74 6.49
C LYS A 539 -12.86 1.93 6.75
N ALA A 540 -13.42 1.22 7.73
CA ALA A 540 -14.86 1.19 8.04
C ALA A 540 -15.51 2.57 8.29
N LYS A 541 -14.72 3.63 8.53
CA LYS A 541 -15.19 4.99 8.79
C LYS A 541 -15.68 5.75 7.54
N ASP A 542 -15.46 5.25 6.33
CA ASP A 542 -15.90 5.90 5.08
C ASP A 542 -17.31 5.47 4.59
N LYS A 543 -18.10 4.77 5.42
CA LYS A 543 -19.50 4.41 5.14
C LYS A 543 -20.49 5.54 5.49
N LEU A 544 -20.26 6.76 5.01
CA LEU A 544 -21.37 7.70 4.84
C LEU A 544 -21.78 7.67 3.36
N PRO A 545 -23.05 7.36 3.04
CA PRO A 545 -23.54 7.44 1.67
C PRO A 545 -23.32 8.87 1.17
N ARG A 546 -22.48 9.02 0.14
CA ARG A 546 -22.41 10.26 -0.60
C ARG A 546 -23.71 10.36 -1.39
N ASP A 547 -24.65 11.15 -0.89
CA ASP A 547 -25.90 11.43 -1.60
C ASP A 547 -25.57 11.82 -3.04
N ARG A 548 -25.94 10.93 -3.97
CA ARG A 548 -25.91 11.21 -5.39
C ARG A 548 -26.99 12.26 -5.65
N LYS A 549 -26.63 13.54 -5.59
CA LYS A 549 -27.42 14.59 -6.23
C LYS A 549 -27.67 14.17 -7.67
N ARG A 550 -28.95 13.97 -8.01
CA ARG A 550 -29.44 13.69 -9.36
C ARG A 550 -28.84 14.70 -10.33
N LYS A 551 -28.23 14.20 -11.41
CA LYS A 551 -27.77 15.04 -12.54
C LYS A 551 -28.99 15.65 -13.21
N ALA A 552 -29.00 16.97 -13.36
CA ALA A 552 -29.73 17.62 -14.44
C ALA A 552 -28.96 17.44 -15.76
N GLU A 553 -29.71 17.43 -16.85
CA GLU A 553 -29.31 17.13 -18.24
C GLU A 553 -28.35 18.17 -18.87
N PRO A 554 -27.69 17.82 -20.00
CA PRO A 554 -26.42 18.39 -20.41
C PRO A 554 -26.57 19.64 -21.28
N THR A 555 -25.66 20.60 -21.12
CA THR A 555 -25.41 21.62 -22.15
C THR A 555 -23.99 21.48 -22.68
N VAL A 556 -23.93 21.28 -23.99
CA VAL A 556 -22.75 21.14 -24.83
C VAL A 556 -21.93 22.43 -24.78
N LEU A 557 -20.59 22.35 -24.68
CA LEU A 557 -19.61 23.09 -25.50
C LEU A 557 -18.15 22.76 -25.12
N VAL A 558 -17.49 22.12 -26.09
CA VAL A 558 -16.08 22.22 -26.52
C VAL A 558 -14.96 22.10 -25.48
N LYS A 559 -14.25 20.97 -25.55
CA LYS A 559 -12.91 20.76 -24.99
C LYS A 559 -11.87 21.51 -25.84
N THR A 560 -11.02 22.30 -25.20
CA THR A 560 -9.66 22.57 -25.70
C THR A 560 -8.62 21.97 -24.75
N LYS A 561 -7.74 21.16 -25.33
CA LYS A 561 -6.58 20.54 -24.68
C LYS A 561 -5.58 21.64 -24.30
N THR A 562 -5.13 21.69 -23.05
CA THR A 562 -3.89 22.40 -22.69
C THR A 562 -2.92 21.49 -21.94
N ARG A 563 -1.76 21.29 -22.59
CA ARG A 563 -0.54 20.65 -22.11
C ARG A 563 -0.15 21.21 -20.73
N ARG A 564 0.08 20.34 -19.73
CA ARG A 564 0.74 20.74 -18.48
C ARG A 564 2.25 20.74 -18.67
N LYS A 565 2.84 21.94 -18.65
CA LYS A 565 4.30 22.16 -18.59
C LYS A 565 4.84 21.70 -17.23
N SER A 566 6.03 21.10 -17.27
CA SER A 566 6.86 20.67 -16.14
C SER A 566 7.25 21.82 -15.22
N PHE A 567 7.44 21.52 -13.93
CA PHE A 567 7.89 22.47 -12.90
C PHE A 567 9.42 22.66 -12.91
N PRO A 568 9.96 23.88 -12.77
CA PRO A 568 11.41 24.11 -12.69
C PRO A 568 12.01 23.72 -11.34
N LYS A 569 13.32 23.42 -11.35
CA LYS A 569 14.14 22.79 -10.28
C LYS A 569 15.06 23.78 -9.53
N ASP A 570 14.78 25.08 -9.50
CA ASP A 570 15.75 26.07 -9.03
C ASP A 570 15.30 26.88 -7.80
N LYS A 571 16.18 27.04 -6.79
CA LYS A 571 15.90 27.70 -5.49
C LYS A 571 15.86 29.24 -5.60
N ASN A 572 16.26 29.83 -6.72
CA ASN A 572 16.16 31.28 -6.95
C ASN A 572 14.79 31.74 -7.50
N GLU A 573 13.80 30.85 -7.68
CA GLU A 573 12.45 31.21 -8.12
C GLU A 573 11.46 31.54 -6.98
N HIS A 574 11.87 31.42 -5.72
CA HIS A 574 10.96 31.36 -4.58
C HIS A 574 10.15 32.62 -4.23
N HIS A 575 10.27 33.72 -5.00
CA HIS A 575 9.46 34.92 -4.79
C HIS A 575 9.02 35.60 -6.10
N ARG A 576 8.90 34.87 -7.21
CA ARG A 576 8.34 35.43 -8.46
C ARG A 576 6.81 35.54 -8.36
N TYR A 577 6.27 36.73 -8.52
CA TYR A 577 4.83 36.99 -8.51
C TYR A 577 4.31 37.08 -9.94
N ARG A 578 3.22 36.38 -10.23
CA ARG A 578 2.51 36.48 -11.52
C ARG A 578 1.19 37.20 -11.35
N LEU A 579 0.82 38.02 -12.32
CA LEU A 579 -0.47 38.69 -12.36
C LEU A 579 -1.47 37.82 -13.14
N LEU A 580 -2.64 37.58 -12.57
CA LEU A 580 -3.73 36.79 -13.18
C LEU A 580 -5.08 37.48 -13.04
N CYS A 581 -5.99 37.22 -13.98
CA CYS A 581 -7.41 37.55 -13.84
C CYS A 581 -8.06 36.66 -12.77
N LEU A 582 -8.83 37.25 -11.86
CA LEU A 582 -9.55 36.51 -10.82
C LEU A 582 -10.55 35.49 -11.39
N SER A 583 -11.12 35.78 -12.57
CA SER A 583 -12.02 34.89 -13.31
C SER A 583 -11.38 33.56 -13.72
N GLU A 584 -10.06 33.52 -13.89
CA GLU A 584 -9.30 32.32 -14.28
C GLU A 584 -8.85 31.48 -13.08
N THR A 585 -9.16 31.92 -11.87
CA THR A 585 -8.72 31.29 -10.62
C THR A 585 -9.92 30.88 -9.77
N THR A 586 -9.69 30.04 -8.75
CA THR A 586 -10.67 29.70 -7.72
C THR A 586 -10.41 30.41 -6.38
N ALA A 587 -9.46 31.35 -6.34
CA ALA A 587 -9.06 32.10 -5.14
C ALA A 587 -10.13 33.09 -4.67
N TYR A 588 -10.66 32.92 -3.45
CA TYR A 588 -11.70 33.80 -2.89
C TYR A 588 -11.21 34.68 -1.74
N LYS A 589 -10.01 34.43 -1.19
CA LYS A 589 -9.47 35.10 -0.01
C LYS A 589 -8.00 35.46 -0.22
N CYS A 590 -7.64 36.68 0.14
CA CYS A 590 -6.27 37.18 0.03
C CYS A 590 -5.43 36.59 1.17
N TYR A 591 -4.28 36.00 0.84
CA TYR A 591 -3.38 35.41 1.84
C TYR A 591 -2.69 36.45 2.74
N GLY A 592 -2.47 37.66 2.21
CA GLY A 592 -1.85 38.77 2.94
C GLY A 592 -2.73 39.36 4.02
N CYS A 593 -3.92 39.84 3.64
CA CYS A 593 -4.83 40.57 4.54
C CYS A 593 -5.99 39.73 5.09
N ASP A 594 -6.15 38.48 4.64
CA ASP A 594 -7.23 37.58 5.01
C ASP A 594 -8.65 38.13 4.69
N SER A 595 -8.75 39.13 3.83
CA SER A 595 -10.02 39.68 3.33
C SER A 595 -10.48 38.96 2.05
N ALA A 596 -11.77 39.00 1.75
CA ALA A 596 -12.33 38.42 0.54
C ALA A 596 -11.85 39.16 -0.72
N MET A 597 -11.44 38.40 -1.73
CA MET A 597 -11.06 38.92 -3.06
C MET A 597 -12.25 38.93 -4.04
N ARG A 598 -13.25 38.12 -3.73
CA ARG A 598 -14.53 38.02 -4.44
C ARG A 598 -15.58 37.46 -3.49
N CYS A 599 -16.84 37.74 -3.78
CA CYS A 599 -17.98 37.05 -3.19
C CYS A 599 -18.42 35.97 -4.18
N PRO A 600 -18.10 34.68 -3.94
CA PRO A 600 -18.47 33.62 -4.89
C PRO A 600 -19.98 33.64 -5.17
N PRO A 601 -20.42 33.62 -6.44
CA PRO A 601 -19.67 33.35 -7.68
C PRO A 601 -19.17 34.59 -8.47
N ALA A 602 -19.43 35.83 -8.02
CA ALA A 602 -19.15 37.06 -8.77
C ALA A 602 -17.70 37.56 -8.62
N VAL A 603 -17.06 37.93 -9.72
CA VAL A 603 -15.73 38.59 -9.74
C VAL A 603 -15.94 40.11 -9.71
N PRO A 604 -15.21 40.87 -8.88
CA PRO A 604 -15.32 42.33 -8.85
C PRO A 604 -14.99 42.95 -10.22
N PRO A 605 -15.49 44.16 -10.54
CA PRO A 605 -15.13 44.86 -11.77
C PRO A 605 -13.69 45.39 -11.73
N SER A 606 -13.19 45.85 -12.89
CA SER A 606 -11.89 46.53 -12.97
C SER A 606 -11.84 47.77 -12.06
N PRO A 607 -10.74 48.02 -11.32
CA PRO A 607 -9.42 47.37 -11.41
C PRO A 607 -9.16 46.22 -10.40
N ASP A 608 -10.17 45.80 -9.63
CA ASP A 608 -10.05 44.81 -8.56
C ASP A 608 -10.25 43.36 -9.03
N ASN A 609 -10.51 43.16 -10.32
CA ASN A 609 -10.61 41.87 -10.99
C ASN A 609 -9.27 41.13 -11.20
N LEU A 610 -8.17 41.62 -10.63
CA LEU A 610 -6.83 41.06 -10.75
C LEU A 610 -6.30 40.51 -9.42
N THR A 611 -5.41 39.52 -9.50
CA THR A 611 -4.70 38.96 -8.33
C THR A 611 -3.23 38.70 -8.64
N LEU A 612 -2.39 38.84 -7.62
CA LEU A 612 -1.01 38.36 -7.65
C LEU A 612 -0.93 36.94 -7.08
N THR A 613 -0.16 36.08 -7.73
CA THR A 613 0.04 34.70 -7.26
C THR A 613 1.51 34.30 -7.25
N THR A 614 1.91 33.54 -6.24
CA THR A 614 3.22 32.91 -6.14
C THR A 614 3.11 31.52 -5.51
N MET A 615 4.21 30.77 -5.49
CA MET A 615 4.30 29.48 -4.80
C MET A 615 5.11 29.67 -3.52
N GLU A 616 4.51 29.45 -2.36
CA GLU A 616 5.18 29.65 -1.08
C GLU A 616 4.70 28.67 -0.01
N TYR A 617 5.46 28.57 1.09
CA TYR A 617 5.09 27.76 2.24
C TYR A 617 4.04 28.50 3.08
N ARG A 618 2.82 27.95 3.13
CA ARG A 618 1.75 28.45 3.97
C ARG A 618 1.69 27.66 5.28
N SER A 619 1.80 28.36 6.40
CA SER A 619 1.47 27.83 7.73
C SER A 619 0.00 28.12 8.06
N PHE A 620 -0.76 27.10 8.48
CA PHE A 620 -2.12 27.27 8.98
C PHE A 620 -2.43 26.22 10.06
N LEU A 621 -3.29 26.59 11.00
CA LEU A 621 -3.77 25.69 12.04
C LEU A 621 -4.91 24.84 11.50
N ARG A 622 -4.81 23.52 11.69
CA ARG A 622 -5.91 22.58 11.44
C ARG A 622 -5.99 21.62 12.61
N ASP A 623 -7.16 21.53 13.25
CA ASP A 623 -7.39 20.70 14.43
C ASP A 623 -6.39 21.00 15.57
N GLY A 624 -6.11 22.29 15.79
CA GLY A 624 -5.17 22.77 16.82
C GLY A 624 -3.69 22.53 16.53
N LYS A 625 -3.33 21.91 15.39
CA LYS A 625 -1.93 21.64 15.01
C LYS A 625 -1.49 22.54 13.85
N LEU A 626 -0.27 23.09 13.96
CA LEU A 626 0.35 23.90 12.91
C LEU A 626 0.76 23.01 11.74
N GLN A 627 0.20 23.26 10.55
CA GLN A 627 0.60 22.60 9.31
C GLN A 627 1.26 23.60 8.37
N VAL A 628 2.37 23.20 7.75
CA VAL A 628 3.07 23.97 6.72
C VAL A 628 2.94 23.24 5.37
N LYS A 629 2.43 23.92 4.34
CA LYS A 629 2.27 23.36 2.99
C LYS A 629 2.83 24.30 1.92
N TYR A 630 3.64 23.77 1.02
CA TYR A 630 4.06 24.50 -0.18
C TYR A 630 2.95 24.48 -1.22
N GLN A 631 2.34 25.62 -1.48
CA GLN A 631 1.19 25.72 -2.39
C GLN A 631 1.10 27.10 -3.02
N ARG A 632 0.22 27.22 -4.01
CA ARG A 632 -0.06 28.48 -4.66
C ARG A 632 -0.88 29.38 -3.73
N THR A 633 -0.41 30.60 -3.54
CA THR A 633 -1.09 31.64 -2.77
C THR A 633 -1.52 32.78 -3.69
N TYR A 634 -2.46 33.57 -3.18
CA TYR A 634 -3.11 34.64 -3.91
C TYR A 634 -3.18 35.88 -3.03
N TYR A 635 -2.83 37.02 -3.60
CA TYR A 635 -2.80 38.31 -2.95
C TYR A 635 -3.64 39.30 -3.75
N HIS A 636 -4.22 40.28 -3.07
CA HIS A 636 -4.67 41.49 -3.74
C HIS A 636 -3.49 42.13 -4.48
N VAL A 637 -3.82 42.85 -5.55
CA VAL A 637 -2.87 43.73 -6.25
C VAL A 637 -2.64 44.96 -5.36
N SER A 638 -1.91 44.76 -4.27
CA SER A 638 -1.48 45.79 -3.33
C SER A 638 -0.19 45.39 -2.64
N GLN A 639 0.76 46.33 -2.57
CA GLN A 639 2.08 46.09 -1.96
C GLN A 639 1.96 45.71 -0.48
N ALA A 640 1.04 46.36 0.24
CA ALA A 640 0.78 46.08 1.66
C ALA A 640 0.30 44.63 1.90
N CYS A 641 -0.43 44.03 0.95
CA CYS A 641 -0.87 42.65 1.08
C CYS A 641 0.29 41.66 0.94
N VAL A 642 1.24 41.93 0.05
CA VAL A 642 2.38 41.04 -0.17
C VAL A 642 3.39 41.17 0.98
N LEU A 643 3.70 42.40 1.39
CA LEU A 643 4.64 42.68 2.48
C LEU A 643 4.21 42.04 3.81
N LYS A 644 2.91 41.90 4.09
CA LYS A 644 2.41 41.19 5.29
C LYS A 644 2.90 39.74 5.46
N LYS A 645 3.34 39.10 4.39
CA LYS A 645 3.81 37.71 4.38
C LYS A 645 5.22 37.54 3.83
N ASN A 646 5.75 38.56 3.16
CA ASN A 646 7.07 38.55 2.58
C ASN A 646 7.71 39.95 2.71
N ASP A 647 8.46 40.16 3.78
CA ASP A 647 9.11 41.44 4.09
C ASP A 647 10.19 41.83 3.07
N ASN A 648 10.73 40.85 2.32
CA ASN A 648 11.76 41.06 1.29
C ASN A 648 11.16 41.29 -0.12
N PHE A 649 9.86 41.56 -0.22
CA PHE A 649 9.21 41.77 -1.50
C PHE A 649 9.70 43.04 -2.21
N SER A 650 10.07 42.89 -3.49
CA SER A 650 10.37 43.99 -4.41
C SER A 650 9.48 43.92 -5.64
N SER A 651 9.00 45.07 -6.12
CA SER A 651 8.16 45.17 -7.33
C SER A 651 8.81 44.56 -8.58
N ALA A 652 10.15 44.52 -8.64
CA ALA A 652 10.89 43.87 -9.73
C ALA A 652 10.64 42.35 -9.82
N ALA A 653 10.10 41.74 -8.76
CA ALA A 653 9.74 40.33 -8.73
C ALA A 653 8.40 39.99 -9.42
N ILE A 654 7.63 41.01 -9.85
CA ILE A 654 6.38 40.82 -10.60
C ILE A 654 6.70 40.60 -12.09
N PHE A 655 6.28 39.45 -12.62
CA PHE A 655 6.48 39.09 -14.01
C PHE A 655 5.21 39.32 -14.83
N LEU A 656 5.31 40.16 -15.86
CA LEU A 656 4.19 40.54 -16.73
C LEU A 656 4.07 39.70 -18.02
N LYS A 657 4.93 38.68 -18.18
CA LYS A 657 5.10 37.93 -19.45
C LYS A 657 3.86 37.13 -19.90
N ASP A 658 2.93 36.84 -18.98
CA ASP A 658 1.67 36.13 -19.23
C ASP A 658 0.44 37.00 -18.87
N CYS A 659 0.55 38.34 -18.91
CA CYS A 659 -0.53 39.23 -18.48
C CYS A 659 -1.74 39.23 -19.43
N PRO A 660 -2.98 39.29 -18.89
CA PRO A 660 -4.18 39.63 -19.67
C PRO A 660 -4.04 41.05 -20.25
N GLN A 661 -4.75 41.38 -21.34
CA GLN A 661 -4.78 42.76 -21.84
C GLN A 661 -5.30 43.69 -20.74
N LEU A 662 -4.40 44.54 -20.21
CA LEU A 662 -4.70 45.41 -19.07
C LEU A 662 -5.40 46.68 -19.55
N ASP A 663 -6.54 46.99 -18.94
CA ASP A 663 -7.22 48.26 -19.16
C ASP A 663 -6.52 49.42 -18.45
N THR A 664 -6.92 50.65 -18.79
CA THR A 664 -6.31 51.88 -18.25
C THR A 664 -6.37 51.96 -16.73
N LYS A 665 -7.46 51.47 -16.10
CA LYS A 665 -7.64 51.51 -14.64
C LYS A 665 -6.70 50.51 -13.94
N GLN A 666 -6.52 49.33 -14.51
CA GLN A 666 -5.60 48.30 -14.02
C GLN A 666 -4.14 48.75 -14.14
N LYS A 667 -3.76 49.35 -15.28
CA LYS A 667 -2.43 49.92 -15.47
C LYS A 667 -2.12 51.03 -14.45
N GLN A 668 -3.07 51.93 -14.23
CA GLN A 668 -2.95 52.98 -13.20
C GLN A 668 -2.77 52.38 -11.80
N LYS A 669 -3.51 51.32 -11.47
CA LYS A 669 -3.40 50.64 -10.17
C LYS A 669 -2.04 49.96 -9.98
N LEU A 670 -1.52 49.27 -11.00
CA LEU A 670 -0.20 48.62 -10.95
C LEU A 670 0.94 49.66 -10.86
N LYS A 671 0.81 50.78 -11.57
CA LYS A 671 1.75 51.90 -11.44
C LYS A 671 1.71 52.51 -10.05
N LYS A 672 0.51 52.71 -9.48
CA LYS A 672 0.34 53.27 -8.13
C LYS A 672 0.88 52.34 -7.03
N GLU A 673 0.55 51.05 -7.07
CA GLU A 673 0.88 50.11 -5.99
C GLU A 673 2.30 49.53 -6.12
N PHE A 674 2.87 49.43 -7.32
CA PHE A 674 4.15 48.75 -7.54
C PHE A 674 5.17 49.56 -8.34
N GLY A 675 4.83 50.77 -8.82
CA GLY A 675 5.75 51.58 -9.63
C GLY A 675 6.05 51.01 -11.02
N LEU A 676 5.26 50.04 -11.50
CA LEU A 676 5.48 49.37 -12.79
C LEU A 676 5.11 50.31 -13.95
N GLN A 677 6.01 50.43 -14.94
CA GLN A 677 5.72 51.09 -16.23
C GLN A 677 5.21 50.01 -17.22
N ILE A 678 3.91 50.05 -17.57
CA ILE A 678 3.18 49.03 -18.36
C ILE A 678 2.28 49.70 -19.41
#